data_AF-A0A6I5VEJ0-F1
#
_entry.id   AF-A0A6I5VEJ0-F1
#
_cell.length_a   1.000
_cell.length_b   1.000
_cell.length_c   1.000
_cell.angle_alpha   90.00
_cell.angle_beta   90.00
_cell.angle_gamma   90.00
#
_symmetry.space_group_name_H-M   'P 1'
#
loop_
_entity.id
_entity.type
_entity.pdbx_description
1 polymer ?
#
loop_
_entity_poly.entity_id
_entity_poly.type
_entity_poly.pdbx_seq_one_letter_code
_entity_poly.pdbx_strand_id
1 'polypeptide(L)'
;MSVELPEYSFLPWSRRGIATRVDQVDHLGRTPNAGPKDRATLTASITLESTPAPGAPAAAPATVSQQVSLVGPGDIKSFTPDAVLRAAPVQGSVNAAAGELAYVEFYDEDFPWRYTPARATADHKLRPWVVLLVLADGEYTRTAVPGEVAILTVTDSAPLPPVTETWAWAHVQTQGALGAGDPGDRLDGYVTGSPDLALSRLVCPRRLELDTGYRGFVVPAFEAGRLAGLGTPAEPGTVPAQQPSWGQGQPRMFPVLYDWTFRTSPQVTDFEVLARRPKAYRIEAEGFGTRALDISDPGADVDVPAGTTVALEGALAPVDFDGRAPYPASPGAPVIDQLREVVDLAVDLRDAGVASAGADTGEDPVVTPPAYARKHAGLERIADTTPSTRWLAELNLDPRNRAAAGLGAEIVRQRDEEYMERAWAQVEELDAVNQRLRDAELAMNTNERVFAKHVSHSTTDRLLGLTAGALSALRVADGDDLTIRGEVDASRVPAAAQAPAFRRIIRPARPLIRSLTDAATDLRGGRLDGPRGGLQGGLLDRLNEDPDTAVSAAPPAPDPALGVAPSLVLTAAQAVATQLPRGRDVLPVLAGEEVEARRAVGTLAAATLAAIRAGIRSRLDSSYPGTVTANAELRDEAITLIDALSTLTVGSGDEPTVLRMPAQTFTDHYGSTIDGKNYLGVVIAPSTAATFESLAPTAGLSTAVDFAAALADFSALAGSRPIPPPAAELPAPATLAGQVSLQLRPQVAMPARLATVLGGIGDLSADLATSRRLNPVMAHPTFDDPLFEPLRQLGQDYIIPNIAGLPTESIALMVPNVRFIESLLAGVNTEFARELLWNEYPTDQRGTYFARFFDAADAGEDRPPDIPEVHLWKRDLGANSPQLAGLLVLVVRAELLVRFPDTIVFAQRGVFTDADGTTSRTLDVTGEVRYPVITGRLDPDISLYGFEMTEQEAAGTTTDAGFFFCFMERPGQLRFGLDLDEDRNSPAPQLLSWNDLNWKHLQHAAGPPSTEQLPAQVLVDANAGLTPATVGLPAWGQSSAHMASILCQNPVWLARHATDMLPVEMPGDLPDDPSRRVPR
;
A
#
# COMPACT_ATOMS: atom_id res chain seq x y z
N MET A 1 -5.44 -2.92 11.49
CA MET A 1 -5.67 -3.25 10.08
C MET A 1 -5.40 -4.74 9.93
N SER A 2 -6.42 -5.54 9.66
CA SER A 2 -6.22 -6.92 9.18
C SER A 2 -5.44 -6.84 7.87
N VAL A 3 -4.47 -7.73 7.66
CA VAL A 3 -3.79 -7.83 6.35
C VAL A 3 -4.83 -8.32 5.36
N GLU A 4 -5.50 -7.40 4.66
CA GLU A 4 -6.33 -7.75 3.53
C GLU A 4 -5.37 -8.21 2.43
N LEU A 5 -5.37 -9.52 2.16
CA LEU A 5 -4.54 -10.09 1.11
C LEU A 5 -4.98 -9.50 -0.22
N PRO A 6 -4.04 -9.12 -1.11
CA PRO A 6 -4.40 -8.65 -2.43
C PRO A 6 -5.10 -9.77 -3.20
N GLU A 7 -6.30 -9.49 -3.71
CA GLU A 7 -6.99 -10.39 -4.64
C GLU A 7 -6.42 -10.21 -6.04
N TYR A 8 -6.42 -11.28 -6.84
CA TYR A 8 -5.99 -11.23 -8.24
C TYR A 8 -6.96 -11.99 -9.12
N SER A 9 -7.27 -11.45 -10.29
CA SER A 9 -8.01 -12.18 -11.33
C SER A 9 -7.11 -12.50 -12.51
N PHE A 10 -7.23 -13.71 -13.05
CA PHE A 10 -6.51 -14.13 -14.25
C PHE A 10 -7.48 -14.27 -15.42
N LEU A 11 -7.12 -13.74 -16.59
CA LEU A 11 -7.85 -13.93 -17.84
C LEU A 11 -6.95 -14.60 -18.88
N PRO A 12 -7.51 -15.45 -19.75
CA PRO A 12 -6.70 -16.28 -20.63
C PRO A 12 -6.01 -15.49 -21.75
N TRP A 13 -6.61 -14.37 -22.17
CA TRP A 13 -6.07 -13.45 -23.18
C TRP A 13 -6.83 -12.12 -23.17
N SER A 14 -6.23 -11.07 -23.73
CA SER A 14 -6.88 -9.79 -24.05
C SER A 14 -6.52 -9.34 -25.47
N ARG A 15 -7.46 -8.68 -26.16
CA ARG A 15 -7.23 -8.03 -27.46
C ARG A 15 -8.08 -6.77 -27.57
N ARG A 16 -7.49 -5.72 -28.15
CA ARG A 16 -8.16 -4.43 -28.34
C ARG A 16 -8.26 -4.02 -29.82
N GLY A 17 -9.21 -3.14 -30.11
CA GLY A 17 -9.37 -2.52 -31.43
C GLY A 17 -9.73 -3.50 -32.55
N ILE A 18 -9.23 -3.21 -33.76
CA ILE A 18 -9.58 -3.93 -35.00
C ILE A 18 -9.14 -5.41 -34.99
N ALA A 19 -8.17 -5.75 -34.15
CA ALA A 19 -7.67 -7.11 -33.98
C ALA A 19 -8.72 -8.08 -33.40
N THR A 20 -9.76 -7.56 -32.74
CA THR A 20 -10.92 -8.34 -32.28
C THR A 20 -11.79 -8.88 -33.42
N ARG A 21 -11.62 -8.35 -34.64
CA ARG A 21 -12.42 -8.69 -35.84
C ARG A 21 -11.74 -9.68 -36.79
N VAL A 22 -10.68 -10.38 -36.34
CA VAL A 22 -10.05 -11.43 -37.13
C VAL A 22 -11.03 -12.59 -37.35
N ASP A 23 -11.20 -12.99 -38.61
CA ASP A 23 -12.21 -13.99 -38.99
C ASP A 23 -11.76 -15.43 -38.68
N GLN A 24 -10.45 -15.70 -38.68
CA GLN A 24 -9.91 -17.06 -38.56
C GLN A 24 -9.72 -17.49 -37.11
N VAL A 25 -10.27 -18.66 -36.74
CA VAL A 25 -10.07 -19.28 -35.43
C VAL A 25 -8.67 -19.88 -35.31
N ASP A 26 -8.06 -19.81 -34.13
CA ASP A 26 -6.75 -20.42 -33.86
C ASP A 26 -6.86 -21.95 -33.87
N HIS A 27 -6.08 -22.61 -34.70
CA HIS A 27 -6.01 -24.08 -34.73
C HIS A 27 -5.04 -24.67 -33.69
N LEU A 28 -4.55 -23.86 -32.74
CA LEU A 28 -3.66 -24.23 -31.63
C LEU A 28 -2.45 -25.06 -32.11
N GLY A 29 -1.89 -24.72 -33.27
CA GLY A 29 -0.74 -25.45 -33.85
C GLY A 29 -1.04 -26.87 -34.36
N ARG A 30 -2.28 -27.38 -34.25
CA ARG A 30 -2.65 -28.75 -34.67
C ARG A 30 -2.67 -28.97 -36.18
N THR A 31 -2.98 -27.92 -36.95
CA THR A 31 -2.97 -27.94 -38.43
C THR A 31 -2.08 -26.83 -39.00
N PRO A 32 -0.74 -26.93 -38.88
CA PRO A 32 0.22 -25.85 -39.20
C PRO A 32 0.13 -25.26 -40.62
N ASN A 33 -0.39 -26.03 -41.58
CA ASN A 33 -0.44 -25.67 -42.99
C ASN A 33 -1.78 -25.06 -43.44
N ALA A 34 -2.74 -24.91 -42.52
CA ALA A 34 -4.09 -24.41 -42.81
C ALA A 34 -4.19 -22.87 -42.67
N GLY A 35 -5.18 -22.29 -43.35
CA GLY A 35 -5.53 -20.87 -43.20
C GLY A 35 -4.91 -19.93 -44.25
N PRO A 36 -5.15 -18.61 -44.14
CA PRO A 36 -4.62 -17.61 -45.05
C PRO A 36 -3.09 -17.53 -44.94
N LYS A 37 -2.47 -17.09 -46.04
CA LYS A 37 -1.02 -16.92 -46.14
C LYS A 37 -0.63 -15.51 -45.70
N ASP A 38 0.57 -15.41 -45.13
CA ASP A 38 1.26 -14.20 -44.65
C ASP A 38 0.61 -13.47 -43.47
N ARG A 39 -0.65 -13.03 -43.60
CA ARG A 39 -1.32 -12.14 -42.63
C ARG A 39 -2.71 -12.64 -42.27
N ALA A 40 -3.17 -12.26 -41.08
CA ALA A 40 -4.58 -12.35 -40.74
C ALA A 40 -5.38 -11.35 -41.59
N THR A 41 -6.60 -11.75 -41.95
CA THR A 41 -7.48 -10.91 -42.74
C THR A 41 -8.80 -10.66 -42.04
N LEU A 42 -9.40 -9.51 -42.33
CA LEU A 42 -10.76 -9.17 -41.94
C LEU A 42 -11.56 -8.76 -43.17
N THR A 43 -12.87 -8.97 -43.11
CA THR A 43 -13.79 -8.52 -44.15
C THR A 43 -14.33 -7.13 -43.82
N ALA A 44 -13.95 -6.12 -44.60
CA ALA A 44 -14.48 -4.76 -44.51
C ALA A 44 -15.58 -4.56 -45.56
N SER A 45 -16.78 -4.14 -45.14
CA SER A 45 -17.93 -3.93 -46.03
C SER A 45 -18.43 -2.49 -45.98
N ILE A 46 -18.64 -1.87 -47.15
CA ILE A 46 -19.26 -0.55 -47.31
C ILE A 46 -20.61 -0.73 -47.99
N THR A 47 -21.67 -0.20 -47.39
CA THR A 47 -23.02 -0.17 -47.98
C THR A 47 -23.24 1.19 -48.64
N LEU A 48 -23.46 1.20 -49.95
CA LEU A 48 -23.73 2.41 -50.73
C LEU A 48 -25.23 2.63 -50.84
N GLU A 49 -25.71 3.76 -50.33
CA GLU A 49 -27.07 4.23 -50.57
C GLU A 49 -27.10 5.08 -51.85
N SER A 50 -28.01 4.76 -52.77
CA SER A 50 -28.18 5.52 -54.00
C SER A 50 -29.48 6.32 -53.97
N THR A 51 -29.40 7.63 -54.19
CA THR A 51 -30.58 8.48 -54.36
C THR A 51 -30.99 8.49 -55.84
N PRO A 52 -32.20 8.04 -56.21
CA PRO A 52 -32.63 8.03 -57.60
C PRO A 52 -32.82 9.46 -58.13
N ALA A 53 -32.38 9.70 -59.38
CA ALA A 53 -32.65 10.94 -60.09
C ALA A 53 -34.16 11.08 -60.40
N PRO A 54 -34.70 12.30 -60.57
CA PRO A 54 -36.13 12.51 -60.82
C PRO A 54 -36.62 11.71 -62.05
N GLY A 55 -37.50 10.73 -61.82
CA GLY A 55 -38.06 9.85 -62.86
C GLY A 55 -37.41 8.47 -63.00
N ALA A 56 -36.36 8.15 -62.21
CA ALA A 56 -35.74 6.82 -62.18
C ALA A 56 -36.23 5.98 -60.98
N PRO A 57 -36.35 4.64 -61.11
CA PRO A 57 -36.68 3.77 -59.99
C PRO A 57 -35.56 3.74 -58.94
N ALA A 58 -35.93 3.65 -57.65
CA ALA A 58 -34.99 3.53 -56.55
C ALA A 58 -34.22 2.19 -56.64
N ALA A 59 -32.89 2.23 -56.57
CA ALA A 59 -32.06 1.03 -56.50
C ALA A 59 -31.85 0.62 -55.03
N ALA A 60 -31.79 -0.69 -54.77
CA ALA A 60 -31.49 -1.23 -53.45
C ALA A 60 -30.03 -0.92 -53.07
N PRO A 61 -29.73 -0.70 -51.77
CA PRO A 61 -28.38 -0.39 -51.32
C PRO A 61 -27.40 -1.50 -51.69
N ALA A 62 -26.28 -1.13 -52.31
CA ALA A 62 -25.26 -2.07 -52.76
C ALA A 62 -24.18 -2.23 -51.70
N THR A 63 -23.92 -3.46 -51.23
CA THR A 63 -22.82 -3.74 -50.30
C THR A 63 -21.58 -4.17 -51.08
N VAL A 64 -20.47 -3.48 -50.87
CA VAL A 64 -19.15 -3.81 -51.42
C VAL A 64 -18.26 -4.30 -50.28
N SER A 65 -17.79 -5.54 -50.35
CA SER A 65 -16.91 -6.14 -49.34
C SER A 65 -15.49 -6.35 -49.88
N GLN A 66 -14.48 -6.00 -49.08
CA GLN A 66 -13.06 -6.20 -49.38
C GLN A 66 -12.37 -6.90 -48.21
N GLN A 67 -11.48 -7.84 -48.52
CA GLN A 67 -10.57 -8.44 -47.54
C GLN A 67 -9.39 -7.48 -47.28
N VAL A 68 -9.17 -7.12 -46.02
CA VAL A 68 -8.08 -6.25 -45.58
C VAL A 68 -7.12 -7.06 -44.72
N SER A 69 -5.82 -6.94 -44.99
CA SER A 69 -4.78 -7.59 -44.19
C SER A 69 -4.41 -6.74 -42.98
N LEU A 70 -4.26 -7.37 -41.82
CA LEU A 70 -3.80 -6.73 -40.59
C LEU A 70 -2.29 -6.88 -40.41
N VAL A 71 -1.72 -6.02 -39.56
CA VAL A 71 -0.35 -6.17 -39.06
C VAL A 71 -0.26 -7.46 -38.23
N GLY A 72 0.71 -8.32 -38.53
CA GLY A 72 0.89 -9.62 -37.89
C GLY A 72 2.31 -9.82 -37.33
N PRO A 73 2.65 -11.03 -36.84
CA PRO A 73 3.94 -11.30 -36.21
C PRO A 73 5.13 -11.09 -37.15
N GLY A 74 4.92 -11.28 -38.46
CA GLY A 74 5.95 -11.05 -39.48
C GLY A 74 6.29 -9.58 -39.74
N ASP A 75 5.49 -8.65 -39.21
CA ASP A 75 5.75 -7.21 -39.32
C ASP A 75 6.57 -6.65 -38.14
N ILE A 76 6.81 -7.47 -37.11
CA ILE A 76 7.48 -7.06 -35.87
C ILE A 76 8.92 -7.59 -35.85
N LYS A 77 9.89 -6.68 -35.84
CA LYS A 77 11.32 -7.01 -35.76
C LYS A 77 11.85 -7.09 -34.33
N SER A 78 11.42 -6.15 -33.48
CA SER A 78 11.79 -6.04 -32.06
C SER A 78 10.77 -5.18 -31.32
N PHE A 79 10.85 -5.14 -29.98
CA PHE A 79 10.13 -4.19 -29.14
C PHE A 79 11.10 -3.51 -28.16
N THR A 80 10.70 -2.38 -27.59
CA THR A 80 11.50 -1.63 -26.62
C THR A 80 11.59 -2.39 -25.30
N PRO A 81 12.79 -2.58 -24.70
CA PRO A 81 12.93 -3.29 -23.43
C PRO A 81 12.04 -2.76 -22.31
N ASP A 82 11.71 -1.46 -22.31
CA ASP A 82 10.83 -0.81 -21.34
C ASP A 82 9.37 -1.32 -21.37
N ALA A 83 8.98 -2.08 -22.40
CA ALA A 83 7.70 -2.78 -22.40
C ALA A 83 7.64 -3.91 -21.36
N VAL A 84 8.79 -4.42 -20.92
CA VAL A 84 8.93 -5.41 -19.85
C VAL A 84 8.96 -4.69 -18.50
N LEU A 85 7.97 -4.98 -17.66
CA LEU A 85 7.92 -4.47 -16.30
C LEU A 85 8.87 -5.25 -15.37
N ARG A 86 8.87 -6.58 -15.52
CA ARG A 86 9.61 -7.48 -14.62
C ARG A 86 9.97 -8.78 -15.33
N ALA A 87 11.13 -9.32 -15.00
CA ALA A 87 11.52 -10.70 -15.29
C ALA A 87 11.81 -11.44 -13.98
N ALA A 88 11.33 -12.67 -13.87
CA ALA A 88 11.55 -13.55 -12.74
C ALA A 88 12.08 -14.91 -13.22
N PRO A 89 13.13 -15.49 -12.61
CA PRO A 89 13.96 -14.90 -11.55
C PRO A 89 14.66 -13.60 -11.98
N VAL A 90 14.99 -12.77 -10.99
CA VAL A 90 15.62 -11.46 -11.22
C VAL A 90 16.90 -11.63 -12.04
N GLN A 91 17.11 -10.73 -13.00
CA GLN A 91 18.29 -10.72 -13.84
C GLN A 91 19.58 -10.70 -12.99
N GLY A 92 20.43 -11.70 -13.20
CA GLY A 92 21.70 -11.87 -12.49
C GLY A 92 21.62 -12.59 -11.15
N SER A 93 20.42 -13.04 -10.72
CA SER A 93 20.29 -13.83 -9.48
C SER A 93 21.14 -15.09 -9.54
N VAL A 94 21.80 -15.42 -8.42
CA VAL A 94 22.64 -16.63 -8.28
C VAL A 94 22.00 -17.73 -7.42
N ASN A 95 20.83 -17.43 -6.86
CA ASN A 95 20.17 -18.21 -5.82
C ASN A 95 18.65 -18.36 -6.08
N ALA A 96 18.26 -18.36 -7.37
CA ALA A 96 16.87 -18.57 -7.76
C ALA A 96 16.34 -19.92 -7.25
N ALA A 97 15.06 -19.98 -6.88
CA ALA A 97 14.44 -21.21 -6.41
C ALA A 97 14.16 -22.15 -7.60
N ALA A 98 14.54 -23.41 -7.48
CA ALA A 98 14.40 -24.38 -8.56
C ALA A 98 12.96 -24.90 -8.76
N GLY A 99 12.08 -24.73 -7.76
CA GLY A 99 10.67 -25.14 -7.81
C GLY A 99 9.79 -24.18 -8.62
N GLU A 100 10.28 -22.97 -8.87
CA GLU A 100 9.55 -21.92 -9.58
C GLU A 100 9.69 -22.02 -11.10
N LEU A 101 8.68 -21.48 -11.78
CA LEU A 101 8.66 -21.24 -13.21
C LEU A 101 9.11 -19.80 -13.49
N ALA A 102 9.99 -19.63 -14.47
CA ALA A 102 10.40 -18.30 -14.89
C ALA A 102 9.29 -17.60 -15.69
N TYR A 103 9.19 -16.29 -15.58
CA TYR A 103 8.20 -15.49 -16.29
C TYR A 103 8.66 -14.06 -16.61
N VAL A 104 7.96 -13.41 -17.53
CA VAL A 104 8.12 -11.99 -17.91
C VAL A 104 6.77 -11.30 -17.87
N GLU A 105 6.73 -10.09 -17.33
CA GLU A 105 5.53 -9.24 -17.24
C GLU A 105 5.62 -8.04 -18.20
N PHE A 106 4.50 -7.68 -18.81
CA PHE A 106 4.34 -6.53 -19.69
C PHE A 106 3.24 -5.61 -19.20
N TYR A 107 3.43 -4.29 -19.35
CA TYR A 107 2.46 -3.29 -18.93
C TYR A 107 1.13 -3.42 -19.67
N ASP A 108 1.19 -3.53 -20.99
CA ASP A 108 -0.01 -3.68 -21.83
C ASP A 108 -0.61 -5.09 -21.67
N GLU A 109 -1.88 -5.16 -21.28
CA GLU A 109 -2.59 -6.42 -21.06
C GLU A 109 -2.84 -7.23 -22.34
N ASP A 110 -2.91 -6.59 -23.49
CA ASP A 110 -3.11 -7.26 -24.78
C ASP A 110 -1.80 -7.64 -25.49
N PHE A 111 -0.64 -7.22 -24.98
CA PHE A 111 0.63 -7.30 -25.72
C PHE A 111 0.97 -8.71 -26.24
N PRO A 112 0.87 -9.81 -25.46
CA PRO A 112 1.16 -11.15 -25.94
C PRO A 112 0.23 -11.64 -27.06
N TRP A 113 -0.96 -11.04 -27.25
CA TRP A 113 -1.93 -11.44 -28.28
C TRP A 113 -2.22 -10.38 -29.34
N ARG A 114 -1.67 -9.16 -29.18
CA ARG A 114 -1.87 -8.02 -30.07
C ARG A 114 -1.70 -8.40 -31.55
N TYR A 115 -0.60 -9.08 -31.86
CA TYR A 115 -0.26 -9.51 -33.22
C TYR A 115 -0.62 -10.96 -33.53
N THR A 116 -1.37 -11.66 -32.67
CA THR A 116 -1.78 -13.05 -32.96
C THR A 116 -2.66 -13.11 -34.22
N PRO A 117 -2.32 -13.93 -35.23
CA PRO A 117 -3.00 -13.94 -36.52
C PRO A 117 -4.28 -14.81 -36.52
N ALA A 118 -4.99 -14.85 -35.39
CA ALA A 118 -6.18 -15.66 -35.17
C ALA A 118 -7.05 -15.07 -34.07
N ARG A 119 -8.33 -15.42 -34.03
CA ARG A 119 -9.21 -15.25 -32.86
C ARG A 119 -9.23 -16.52 -32.00
N ALA A 120 -9.64 -16.37 -30.74
CA ALA A 120 -9.70 -17.47 -29.79
C ALA A 120 -10.66 -18.59 -30.22
N THR A 121 -10.42 -19.80 -29.70
CA THR A 121 -11.34 -20.93 -29.81
C THR A 121 -12.60 -20.72 -28.94
N ALA A 122 -13.60 -21.59 -29.12
CA ALA A 122 -14.80 -21.60 -28.27
C ALA A 122 -14.47 -21.84 -26.78
N ASP A 123 -13.39 -22.57 -26.49
CA ASP A 123 -12.88 -22.81 -25.13
C ASP A 123 -11.97 -21.68 -24.61
N HIS A 124 -12.03 -20.50 -25.24
CA HIS A 124 -11.24 -19.32 -24.90
C HIS A 124 -9.72 -19.52 -24.96
N LYS A 125 -9.22 -20.42 -25.82
CA LYS A 125 -7.77 -20.63 -26.03
C LYS A 125 -7.28 -19.79 -27.18
N LEU A 126 -6.18 -19.07 -26.97
CA LEU A 126 -5.51 -18.26 -28.00
C LEU A 126 -4.00 -18.27 -27.77
N ARG A 127 -3.22 -18.62 -28.80
CA ARG A 127 -1.76 -18.63 -28.68
C ARG A 127 -1.20 -17.19 -28.68
N PRO A 128 -0.27 -16.85 -27.78
CA PRO A 128 0.44 -15.59 -27.86
C PRO A 128 1.36 -15.57 -29.09
N TRP A 129 1.66 -14.37 -29.63
CA TRP A 129 2.59 -14.21 -30.74
C TRP A 129 4.07 -14.32 -30.32
N VAL A 130 4.33 -14.26 -29.02
CA VAL A 130 5.62 -14.49 -28.37
C VAL A 130 5.56 -15.67 -27.40
N VAL A 131 6.69 -16.33 -27.18
CA VAL A 131 6.86 -17.41 -26.18
C VAL A 131 8.13 -17.18 -25.37
N LEU A 132 8.12 -17.60 -24.10
CA LEU A 132 9.29 -17.59 -23.23
C LEU A 132 9.97 -18.96 -23.23
N LEU A 133 11.23 -18.99 -23.64
CA LEU A 133 12.09 -20.17 -23.58
C LEU A 133 13.15 -19.96 -22.50
N VAL A 134 13.28 -20.90 -21.57
CA VAL A 134 14.34 -20.91 -20.57
C VAL A 134 15.26 -22.08 -20.86
N LEU A 135 16.53 -21.79 -21.14
CA LEU A 135 17.51 -22.76 -21.60
C LEU A 135 18.71 -22.77 -20.64
N ALA A 136 19.17 -23.96 -20.28
CA ALA A 136 20.35 -24.14 -19.45
C ALA A 136 21.62 -23.81 -20.24
N ASP A 137 22.70 -23.46 -19.54
CA ASP A 137 24.00 -23.28 -20.17
C ASP A 137 24.45 -24.58 -20.87
N GLY A 138 24.79 -24.46 -22.16
CA GLY A 138 25.10 -25.61 -23.03
C GLY A 138 23.94 -26.09 -23.90
N GLU A 139 22.69 -25.70 -23.63
CA GLU A 139 21.53 -26.05 -24.46
C GLU A 139 21.35 -25.11 -25.67
N TYR A 140 22.08 -23.99 -25.71
CA TYR A 140 21.93 -22.94 -26.71
C TYR A 140 23.25 -22.30 -27.15
N THR A 141 23.23 -21.65 -28.32
CA THR A 141 24.23 -20.66 -28.74
C THR A 141 23.54 -19.36 -29.16
N ARG A 142 24.07 -18.23 -28.70
CA ARG A 142 23.55 -16.89 -28.99
C ARG A 142 24.56 -16.13 -29.84
N THR A 143 24.16 -15.77 -31.06
CA THR A 143 25.00 -15.02 -32.00
C THR A 143 24.50 -13.58 -32.08
N ALA A 144 25.31 -12.62 -31.62
CA ALA A 144 24.99 -11.21 -31.77
C ALA A 144 25.18 -10.78 -33.23
N VAL A 145 24.22 -10.03 -33.78
CA VAL A 145 24.28 -9.49 -35.13
C VAL A 145 24.28 -7.95 -35.02
N PRO A 146 25.29 -7.23 -35.54
CA PRO A 146 25.33 -5.78 -35.44
C PRO A 146 24.12 -5.11 -36.10
N GLY A 147 23.40 -4.28 -35.35
CA GLY A 147 22.24 -3.52 -35.84
C GLY A 147 20.94 -4.33 -35.99
N GLU A 148 20.93 -5.60 -35.62
CA GLU A 148 19.78 -6.50 -35.67
C GLU A 148 19.63 -7.25 -34.33
N VAL A 149 18.51 -7.94 -34.16
CA VAL A 149 18.27 -8.81 -32.99
C VAL A 149 19.23 -10.00 -32.99
N ALA A 150 19.63 -10.46 -31.80
CA ALA A 150 20.51 -11.62 -31.68
C ALA A 150 19.81 -12.90 -32.18
N ILE A 151 20.58 -13.85 -32.72
CA ILE A 151 20.07 -15.13 -33.20
C ILE A 151 20.37 -16.20 -32.16
N LEU A 152 19.32 -16.83 -31.64
CA LEU A 152 19.35 -17.98 -30.76
C LEU A 152 19.31 -19.27 -31.60
N THR A 153 20.29 -20.15 -31.41
CA THR A 153 20.23 -21.53 -31.93
C THR A 153 20.13 -22.49 -30.77
N VAL A 154 19.06 -23.29 -30.74
CA VAL A 154 18.76 -24.22 -29.66
C VAL A 154 19.12 -25.64 -30.07
N THR A 155 19.75 -26.39 -29.16
CA THR A 155 20.10 -27.80 -29.38
C THR A 155 18.83 -28.68 -29.48
N ASP A 156 18.94 -29.83 -30.15
CA ASP A 156 17.82 -30.77 -30.29
C ASP A 156 17.43 -31.44 -28.97
N SER A 157 18.37 -31.54 -28.02
CA SER A 157 18.17 -32.10 -26.68
C SER A 157 17.44 -31.16 -25.73
N ALA A 158 17.48 -29.84 -25.97
CA ALA A 158 16.80 -28.88 -25.12
C ALA A 158 15.28 -29.05 -25.23
N PRO A 159 14.54 -29.13 -24.11
CA PRO A 159 13.09 -29.25 -24.15
C PRO A 159 12.47 -27.90 -24.50
N LEU A 160 11.67 -27.90 -25.57
CA LEU A 160 10.81 -26.77 -25.93
C LEU A 160 9.36 -27.11 -25.55
N PRO A 161 8.54 -26.10 -25.20
CA PRO A 161 7.12 -26.32 -24.98
C PRO A 161 6.47 -26.88 -26.25
N PRO A 162 5.50 -27.82 -26.12
CA PRO A 162 4.73 -28.28 -27.27
C PRO A 162 4.02 -27.11 -27.96
N VAL A 163 4.11 -27.02 -29.29
CA VAL A 163 3.47 -25.96 -30.08
C VAL A 163 1.94 -25.92 -29.93
N THR A 164 1.36 -27.04 -29.49
CA THR A 164 -0.07 -27.20 -29.23
C THR A 164 -0.50 -26.71 -27.85
N GLU A 165 0.46 -26.38 -26.97
CA GLU A 165 0.24 -25.98 -25.58
C GLU A 165 0.69 -24.54 -25.30
N THR A 166 1.25 -23.81 -26.27
CA THR A 166 1.74 -22.43 -26.06
C THR A 166 0.66 -21.45 -25.61
N TRP A 167 -0.61 -21.75 -25.87
CA TRP A 167 -1.76 -20.97 -25.39
C TRP A 167 -1.88 -20.97 -23.86
N ALA A 168 -1.34 -21.97 -23.15
CA ALA A 168 -1.47 -22.11 -21.70
C ALA A 168 -0.52 -21.20 -20.91
N TRP A 169 0.51 -20.67 -21.57
CA TRP A 169 1.68 -20.08 -20.92
C TRP A 169 1.73 -18.55 -21.00
N ALA A 170 0.59 -17.91 -21.32
CA ALA A 170 0.40 -16.48 -21.21
C ALA A 170 -0.99 -16.18 -20.63
N HIS A 171 -1.08 -15.19 -19.75
CA HIS A 171 -2.34 -14.74 -19.15
C HIS A 171 -2.32 -13.23 -18.88
N VAL A 172 -3.49 -12.65 -18.71
CA VAL A 172 -3.67 -11.31 -18.16
C VAL A 172 -3.87 -11.45 -16.66
N GLN A 173 -3.29 -10.54 -15.88
CA GLN A 173 -3.51 -10.42 -14.45
C GLN A 173 -4.10 -9.04 -14.16
N THR A 174 -5.14 -8.99 -13.34
CA THR A 174 -5.64 -7.74 -12.73
C THR A 174 -5.44 -7.79 -11.23
N GLN A 175 -5.18 -6.64 -10.61
CA GLN A 175 -5.25 -6.51 -9.15
C GLN A 175 -6.71 -6.35 -8.76
N GLY A 176 -7.25 -7.22 -7.91
CA GLY A 176 -8.66 -7.26 -7.49
C GLY A 176 -9.54 -8.20 -8.31
N ALA A 177 -10.70 -8.53 -7.74
CA ALA A 177 -11.73 -9.34 -8.39
C ALA A 177 -12.45 -8.59 -9.52
N LEU A 178 -12.47 -9.15 -10.73
CA LEU A 178 -13.27 -8.64 -11.85
C LEU A 178 -14.79 -8.91 -11.71
N GLY A 179 -15.16 -9.79 -10.77
CA GLY A 179 -16.54 -10.19 -10.51
C GLY A 179 -17.17 -11.04 -11.62
N ALA A 180 -18.48 -11.30 -11.51
CA ALA A 180 -19.23 -12.06 -12.51
C ALA A 180 -19.66 -11.18 -13.71
N GLY A 181 -19.69 -11.76 -14.93
CA GLY A 181 -20.09 -11.09 -16.16
C GLY A 181 -19.25 -11.52 -17.37
N ASP A 182 -19.41 -10.84 -18.51
CA ASP A 182 -18.49 -10.99 -19.64
C ASP A 182 -17.10 -10.47 -19.21
N PRO A 183 -16.05 -11.31 -19.19
CA PRO A 183 -14.75 -10.90 -18.69
C PRO A 183 -14.08 -9.81 -19.54
N GLY A 184 -14.41 -9.73 -20.83
CA GLY A 184 -13.89 -8.71 -21.74
C GLY A 184 -14.47 -7.32 -21.42
N ASP A 185 -15.79 -7.24 -21.26
CA ASP A 185 -16.46 -5.99 -20.86
C ASP A 185 -16.00 -5.51 -19.47
N ARG A 186 -15.81 -6.44 -18.54
CA ARG A 186 -15.29 -6.15 -17.19
C ARG A 186 -13.86 -5.63 -17.24
N LEU A 187 -12.96 -6.30 -17.97
CA LEU A 187 -11.59 -5.86 -18.15
C LEU A 187 -11.53 -4.49 -18.82
N ASP A 188 -12.36 -4.24 -19.85
CA ASP A 188 -12.37 -2.96 -20.55
C ASP A 188 -12.84 -1.81 -19.66
N GLY A 189 -13.90 -2.02 -18.88
CA GLY A 189 -14.34 -1.08 -17.84
C GLY A 189 -13.28 -0.85 -16.77
N TYR A 190 -12.60 -1.92 -16.34
CA TYR A 190 -11.56 -1.88 -15.31
C TYR A 190 -10.34 -1.05 -15.77
N VAL A 191 -9.82 -1.33 -16.96
CA VAL A 191 -8.66 -0.61 -17.52
C VAL A 191 -9.02 0.82 -17.94
N THR A 192 -10.26 1.08 -18.39
CA THR A 192 -10.72 2.46 -18.68
C THR A 192 -10.85 3.31 -17.42
N GLY A 193 -11.24 2.68 -16.30
CA GLY A 193 -11.33 3.33 -15.00
C GLY A 193 -9.98 3.53 -14.31
N SER A 194 -9.07 2.56 -14.41
CA SER A 194 -7.77 2.54 -13.73
C SER A 194 -6.75 1.65 -14.49
N PRO A 195 -5.98 2.23 -15.43
CA PRO A 195 -5.13 1.43 -16.34
C PRO A 195 -3.95 0.72 -15.67
N ASP A 196 -3.44 1.24 -14.54
CA ASP A 196 -2.25 0.69 -13.86
C ASP A 196 -2.51 -0.62 -13.09
N LEU A 197 -3.75 -1.10 -13.05
CA LEU A 197 -4.17 -2.25 -12.25
C LEU A 197 -4.30 -3.55 -13.08
N ALA A 198 -3.91 -3.54 -14.35
CA ALA A 198 -3.88 -4.71 -15.23
C ALA A 198 -2.52 -4.83 -15.92
N LEU A 199 -2.07 -6.07 -16.13
CA LEU A 199 -0.85 -6.39 -16.86
C LEU A 199 -0.99 -7.73 -17.57
N SER A 200 -0.03 -8.08 -18.45
CA SER A 200 0.06 -9.42 -19.01
C SER A 200 1.36 -10.13 -18.62
N ARG A 201 1.31 -11.45 -18.48
CA ARG A 201 2.47 -12.27 -18.09
C ARG A 201 2.67 -13.43 -19.05
N LEU A 202 3.92 -13.70 -19.39
CA LEU A 202 4.41 -14.83 -20.17
C LEU A 202 5.23 -15.75 -19.27
N VAL A 203 4.83 -17.01 -19.12
CA VAL A 203 5.44 -17.99 -18.20
C VAL A 203 6.16 -19.08 -19.01
N CYS A 204 7.26 -19.62 -18.50
CA CYS A 204 7.93 -20.77 -19.10
C CYS A 204 7.55 -22.05 -18.34
N PRO A 205 7.12 -23.13 -19.01
CA PRO A 205 6.78 -24.38 -18.32
C PRO A 205 7.98 -25.21 -17.85
N ARG A 206 9.21 -24.77 -18.15
CA ARG A 206 10.45 -25.49 -17.85
C ARG A 206 10.65 -25.61 -16.34
N ARG A 207 10.88 -26.82 -15.85
CA ARG A 207 11.38 -27.05 -14.48
C ARG A 207 12.85 -26.66 -14.43
N LEU A 208 13.23 -25.90 -13.41
CA LEU A 208 14.63 -25.55 -13.16
C LEU A 208 15.33 -26.66 -12.36
N GLU A 209 16.60 -26.89 -12.65
CA GLU A 209 17.46 -27.82 -11.93
C GLU A 209 18.29 -27.06 -10.89
N LEU A 210 18.70 -27.73 -9.82
CA LEU A 210 19.56 -27.13 -8.79
C LEU A 210 20.96 -26.83 -9.37
N ASP A 211 21.63 -25.82 -8.81
CA ASP A 211 22.98 -25.38 -9.18
C ASP A 211 23.24 -25.24 -10.69
N THR A 212 22.26 -24.70 -11.43
CA THR A 212 22.30 -24.65 -12.90
C THR A 212 22.11 -23.21 -13.39
N GLY A 213 22.96 -22.80 -14.35
CA GLY A 213 22.86 -21.51 -15.02
C GLY A 213 21.85 -21.56 -16.15
N TYR A 214 20.99 -20.54 -16.22
CA TYR A 214 19.90 -20.43 -17.19
C TYR A 214 19.89 -19.05 -17.86
N ARG A 215 19.33 -19.03 -19.07
CA ARG A 215 18.97 -17.80 -19.78
C ARG A 215 17.54 -17.89 -20.29
N GLY A 216 16.74 -16.87 -19.97
CA GLY A 216 15.40 -16.68 -20.51
C GLY A 216 15.45 -15.93 -21.84
N PHE A 217 14.63 -16.34 -22.81
CA PHE A 217 14.53 -15.76 -24.15
C PHE A 217 13.07 -15.57 -24.55
N VAL A 218 12.67 -14.35 -24.86
CA VAL A 218 11.40 -14.06 -25.52
C VAL A 218 11.62 -14.13 -27.03
N VAL A 219 10.91 -15.05 -27.70
CA VAL A 219 11.04 -15.30 -29.13
C VAL A 219 9.67 -15.33 -29.83
N PRO A 220 9.58 -15.08 -31.15
CA PRO A 220 8.33 -15.22 -31.88
C PRO A 220 7.80 -16.66 -31.87
N ALA A 221 6.51 -16.82 -31.60
CA ALA A 221 5.82 -18.11 -31.58
C ALA A 221 5.37 -18.59 -32.98
N PHE A 222 5.30 -17.68 -33.96
CA PHE A 222 4.85 -17.95 -35.33
C PHE A 222 5.99 -17.86 -36.34
N GLU A 223 5.94 -18.71 -37.37
CA GLU A 223 6.99 -18.85 -38.39
C GLU A 223 7.23 -17.57 -39.18
N ALA A 224 6.17 -16.84 -39.51
CA ALA A 224 6.28 -15.54 -40.19
C ALA A 224 7.14 -14.54 -39.39
N GLY A 225 6.97 -14.50 -38.06
CA GLY A 225 7.78 -13.67 -37.18
C GLY A 225 9.22 -14.16 -37.04
N ARG A 226 9.42 -15.48 -36.97
CA ARG A 226 10.76 -16.10 -36.93
C ARG A 226 11.56 -15.73 -38.18
N LEU A 227 10.99 -15.93 -39.37
CA LEU A 227 11.65 -15.63 -40.65
C LEU A 227 11.93 -14.14 -40.84
N ALA A 228 10.99 -13.27 -40.46
CA ALA A 228 11.17 -11.83 -40.52
C ALA A 228 12.32 -11.36 -39.61
N GLY A 229 12.37 -11.82 -38.37
CA GLY A 229 13.42 -11.44 -37.41
C GLY A 229 14.78 -12.07 -37.70
N LEU A 230 14.86 -13.16 -38.47
CA LEU A 230 16.12 -13.72 -38.98
C LEU A 230 16.65 -12.99 -40.23
N GLY A 231 15.93 -11.98 -40.74
CA GLY A 231 16.30 -11.25 -41.95
C GLY A 231 16.05 -12.01 -43.26
N THR A 232 15.26 -13.09 -43.22
CA THR A 232 14.89 -13.92 -44.38
C THR A 232 13.38 -14.02 -44.50
N PRO A 233 12.64 -12.92 -44.72
CA PRO A 233 11.19 -12.95 -44.82
C PRO A 233 10.74 -13.88 -45.96
N ALA A 234 9.65 -14.61 -45.73
CA ALA A 234 9.12 -15.53 -46.74
C ALA A 234 8.55 -14.76 -47.95
N GLU A 235 8.60 -15.41 -49.13
CA GLU A 235 7.93 -14.89 -50.32
C GLU A 235 6.41 -14.75 -50.07
N PRO A 236 5.77 -13.65 -50.51
CA PRO A 236 4.33 -13.47 -50.33
C PRO A 236 3.51 -14.66 -50.84
N GLY A 237 2.57 -15.13 -50.04
CA GLY A 237 1.66 -16.23 -50.34
C GLY A 237 2.18 -17.62 -49.96
N THR A 238 3.36 -17.73 -49.34
CA THR A 238 4.00 -19.05 -49.11
C THR A 238 3.75 -19.61 -47.71
N VAL A 239 3.91 -18.79 -46.66
CA VAL A 239 3.84 -19.22 -45.26
C VAL A 239 2.42 -19.00 -44.70
N PRO A 240 1.72 -20.03 -44.18
CA PRO A 240 0.48 -19.84 -43.44
C PRO A 240 0.67 -18.93 -42.22
N ALA A 241 -0.27 -18.00 -42.00
CA ALA A 241 -0.15 -17.01 -40.94
C ALA A 241 -0.07 -17.64 -39.52
N GLN A 242 -0.73 -18.79 -39.30
CA GLN A 242 -0.78 -19.48 -38.00
C GLN A 242 0.27 -20.59 -37.81
N GLN A 243 1.21 -20.76 -38.76
CA GLN A 243 2.27 -21.78 -38.68
C GLN A 243 3.19 -21.48 -37.47
N PRO A 244 3.47 -22.46 -36.58
CA PRO A 244 4.37 -22.25 -35.45
C PRO A 244 5.83 -22.12 -35.88
N SER A 245 6.63 -21.43 -35.06
CA SER A 245 8.05 -21.16 -35.33
C SER A 245 8.98 -22.36 -35.10
N TRP A 246 8.50 -23.44 -34.46
CA TRP A 246 9.21 -24.73 -34.36
C TRP A 246 8.25 -25.91 -34.58
N GLY A 247 8.81 -27.12 -34.67
CA GLY A 247 8.04 -28.35 -34.84
C GLY A 247 8.35 -29.06 -36.16
N GLN A 248 7.32 -29.32 -36.96
CA GLN A 248 7.41 -30.13 -38.18
C GLN A 248 8.23 -29.43 -39.30
N GLY A 249 9.55 -29.61 -39.26
CA GLY A 249 10.48 -29.28 -40.35
C GLY A 249 11.19 -27.92 -40.24
N GLN A 250 10.92 -27.12 -39.20
CA GLN A 250 11.62 -25.84 -38.97
C GLN A 250 12.91 -26.02 -38.16
N PRO A 251 14.00 -25.31 -38.48
CA PRO A 251 15.20 -25.28 -37.64
C PRO A 251 14.93 -24.53 -36.34
N ARG A 252 15.51 -25.00 -35.22
CA ARG A 252 15.41 -24.35 -33.89
C ARG A 252 16.29 -23.11 -33.78
N MET A 253 16.09 -22.17 -34.70
CA MET A 253 16.78 -20.89 -34.77
C MET A 253 15.78 -19.74 -34.67
N PHE A 254 15.97 -18.85 -33.70
CA PHE A 254 15.01 -17.81 -33.35
C PHE A 254 15.67 -16.44 -33.21
N PRO A 255 14.99 -15.35 -33.61
CA PRO A 255 15.38 -14.01 -33.21
C PRO A 255 15.04 -13.78 -31.73
N VAL A 256 15.98 -13.18 -30.99
CA VAL A 256 15.82 -12.85 -29.58
C VAL A 256 15.24 -11.45 -29.46
N LEU A 257 14.00 -11.35 -28.99
CA LEU A 257 13.33 -10.07 -28.75
C LEU A 257 13.72 -9.47 -27.40
N TYR A 258 13.93 -10.33 -26.39
CA TYR A 258 14.37 -9.97 -25.05
C TYR A 258 15.08 -11.18 -24.39
N ASP A 259 16.15 -10.95 -23.61
CA ASP A 259 16.83 -12.01 -22.88
C ASP A 259 17.46 -11.57 -21.55
N TRP A 260 17.53 -12.48 -20.57
CA TRP A 260 18.19 -12.26 -19.28
C TRP A 260 18.75 -13.57 -18.69
N THR A 261 19.72 -13.48 -17.79
CA THR A 261 20.39 -14.64 -17.16
C THR A 261 20.10 -14.76 -15.68
N PHE A 262 20.13 -15.98 -15.15
CA PHE A 262 20.07 -16.27 -13.71
C PHE A 262 20.67 -17.67 -13.42
N ARG A 263 20.93 -17.98 -12.16
CA ARG A 263 21.40 -19.29 -11.69
C ARG A 263 20.58 -19.72 -10.47
N THR A 264 20.29 -21.01 -10.38
CA THR A 264 19.57 -21.62 -9.26
C THR A 264 20.49 -22.00 -8.11
N SER A 265 19.92 -22.06 -6.91
CA SER A 265 20.64 -22.46 -5.69
C SER A 265 21.01 -23.97 -5.70
N PRO A 266 22.10 -24.39 -5.01
CA PRO A 266 22.45 -25.80 -4.88
C PRO A 266 21.56 -26.60 -3.91
N GLN A 267 20.77 -25.92 -3.06
CA GLN A 267 19.84 -26.55 -2.12
C GLN A 267 18.41 -26.05 -2.37
N VAL A 268 17.41 -26.82 -1.94
CA VAL A 268 16.02 -26.35 -1.87
C VAL A 268 15.94 -25.35 -0.72
N THR A 269 15.64 -24.11 -1.06
CA THR A 269 15.70 -22.95 -0.15
C THR A 269 14.63 -21.95 -0.59
N ASP A 270 13.44 -22.47 -0.85
CA ASP A 270 12.27 -21.61 -0.96
C ASP A 270 11.95 -20.99 0.42
N PHE A 271 11.01 -20.05 0.41
CA PHE A 271 10.64 -19.34 1.62
C PHE A 271 10.08 -20.30 2.67
N GLU A 272 9.24 -21.24 2.27
CA GLU A 272 8.60 -22.18 3.19
C GLU A 272 9.60 -23.04 3.96
N VAL A 273 10.58 -23.62 3.25
CA VAL A 273 11.64 -24.42 3.86
C VAL A 273 12.42 -23.59 4.87
N LEU A 274 12.83 -22.37 4.52
CA LEU A 274 13.58 -21.51 5.44
C LEU A 274 12.71 -21.02 6.61
N ALA A 275 11.42 -20.76 6.40
CA ALA A 275 10.52 -20.35 7.46
C ALA A 275 10.33 -21.45 8.50
N ARG A 276 10.31 -22.73 8.09
CA ARG A 276 10.12 -23.86 9.03
C ARG A 276 11.35 -24.17 9.91
N ARG A 277 12.54 -23.68 9.56
CA ARG A 277 13.81 -23.98 10.27
C ARG A 277 13.92 -23.33 11.65
N PRO A 278 13.59 -22.04 11.84
CA PRO A 278 13.65 -21.38 13.14
C PRO A 278 12.79 -22.06 14.20
N LYS A 279 13.40 -22.38 15.35
CA LYS A 279 12.73 -22.98 16.50
C LYS A 279 12.65 -22.00 17.66
N ALA A 280 11.55 -22.09 18.42
CA ALA A 280 11.42 -21.36 19.67
C ALA A 280 12.56 -21.76 20.62
N TYR A 281 13.25 -20.74 21.13
CA TYR A 281 14.35 -20.89 22.07
C TYR A 281 14.05 -20.03 23.29
N ARG A 282 13.91 -20.69 24.44
CA ARG A 282 13.77 -20.02 25.73
C ARG A 282 15.16 -19.62 26.22
N ILE A 283 15.36 -18.33 26.40
CA ILE A 283 16.56 -17.80 27.03
C ILE A 283 16.38 -17.95 28.54
N GLU A 284 17.32 -18.63 29.20
CA GLU A 284 17.39 -18.68 30.66
C GLU A 284 18.29 -17.55 31.16
N ALA A 285 17.89 -16.85 32.23
CA ALA A 285 18.67 -15.75 32.81
C ALA A 285 20.05 -16.17 33.34
N GLU A 286 20.26 -17.45 33.67
CA GLU A 286 21.53 -17.96 34.18
C GLU A 286 22.59 -18.02 33.05
N GLY A 287 23.48 -17.02 33.01
CA GLY A 287 24.60 -16.96 32.07
C GLY A 287 24.32 -16.20 30.77
N PHE A 288 23.11 -15.66 30.58
CA PHE A 288 22.74 -14.85 29.41
C PHE A 288 22.25 -13.47 29.84
N GLY A 289 22.62 -12.40 29.12
CA GLY A 289 22.18 -11.03 29.44
C GLY A 289 23.06 -10.26 30.46
N THR A 290 24.07 -10.90 31.05
CA THR A 290 25.09 -10.22 31.87
C THR A 290 26.52 -10.67 31.55
N ARG A 291 27.47 -9.79 31.85
CA ARG A 291 28.91 -10.01 31.76
C ARG A 291 29.57 -9.65 33.09
N ALA A 292 30.60 -10.40 33.51
CA ALA A 292 31.41 -10.00 34.65
C ALA A 292 32.24 -8.74 34.34
N LEU A 293 32.02 -7.68 35.11
CA LEU A 293 32.82 -6.46 35.12
C LEU A 293 33.70 -6.48 36.37
N ASP A 294 35.02 -6.51 36.16
CA ASP A 294 36.00 -6.40 37.23
C ASP A 294 36.06 -4.95 37.74
N ILE A 295 35.84 -4.76 39.04
CA ILE A 295 35.89 -3.46 39.73
C ILE A 295 36.98 -3.43 40.79
N SER A 296 37.95 -4.35 40.74
CA SER A 296 39.05 -4.45 41.72
C SER A 296 40.00 -3.26 41.67
N ASP A 297 40.08 -2.55 40.54
CA ASP A 297 40.89 -1.35 40.35
C ASP A 297 40.08 -0.29 39.57
N PRO A 298 39.14 0.41 40.23
CA PRO A 298 38.34 1.45 39.60
C PRO A 298 39.12 2.78 39.41
N GLY A 299 40.34 2.88 39.96
CA GLY A 299 41.14 4.11 39.99
C GLY A 299 40.67 5.16 41.02
N ALA A 300 41.29 6.34 40.97
CA ALA A 300 40.95 7.52 41.80
C ALA A 300 40.95 7.27 43.33
N ASP A 301 41.89 6.43 43.80
CA ASP A 301 42.06 6.06 45.22
C ASP A 301 40.82 5.41 45.87
N VAL A 302 39.92 4.83 45.07
CA VAL A 302 38.81 4.01 45.58
C VAL A 302 39.32 2.59 45.84
N ASP A 303 39.33 2.19 47.11
CA ASP A 303 39.80 0.88 47.57
C ASP A 303 38.68 -0.16 47.47
N VAL A 304 38.85 -1.11 46.55
CA VAL A 304 37.92 -2.23 46.33
C VAL A 304 38.68 -3.55 46.55
N PRO A 305 38.11 -4.53 47.28
CA PRO A 305 38.77 -5.82 47.47
C PRO A 305 39.13 -6.49 46.13
N ALA A 306 40.36 -7.02 46.03
CA ALA A 306 40.84 -7.68 44.83
C ALA A 306 39.96 -8.88 44.42
N GLY A 307 39.66 -8.98 43.12
CA GLY A 307 38.78 -10.00 42.55
C GLY A 307 37.29 -9.69 42.65
N THR A 308 36.91 -8.46 43.05
CA THR A 308 35.50 -8.06 43.11
C THR A 308 34.96 -7.80 41.71
N THR A 309 33.94 -8.56 41.32
CA THR A 309 33.25 -8.40 40.04
C THR A 309 31.78 -8.05 40.25
N VAL A 310 31.22 -7.23 39.37
CA VAL A 310 29.77 -6.97 39.28
C VAL A 310 29.23 -7.46 37.95
N ALA A 311 27.96 -7.89 37.92
CA ALA A 311 27.30 -8.28 36.68
C ALA A 311 26.87 -7.02 35.91
N LEU A 312 27.55 -6.72 34.81
CA LEU A 312 27.19 -5.66 33.87
C LEU A 312 26.14 -6.19 32.89
N GLU A 313 25.02 -5.48 32.80
CA GLU A 313 23.90 -5.77 31.93
C GLU A 313 24.07 -5.07 30.57
N GLY A 314 23.40 -5.56 29.54
CA GLY A 314 23.29 -4.88 28.25
C GLY A 314 21.96 -4.13 28.08
N ALA A 315 21.75 -3.60 26.87
CA ALA A 315 20.53 -2.87 26.51
C ALA A 315 19.28 -3.76 26.43
N LEU A 316 19.44 -5.05 26.13
CA LEU A 316 18.37 -6.05 26.17
C LEU A 316 18.65 -7.09 27.26
N ALA A 317 17.59 -7.53 27.93
CA ALA A 317 17.65 -8.52 29.00
C ALA A 317 16.67 -9.69 28.72
N PRO A 318 16.95 -10.90 29.23
CA PRO A 318 15.99 -11.99 29.31
C PRO A 318 14.69 -11.55 30.00
N VAL A 319 13.58 -12.23 29.69
CA VAL A 319 12.27 -11.90 30.28
C VAL A 319 12.23 -12.21 31.79
N ASP A 320 12.81 -13.34 32.19
CA ASP A 320 12.95 -13.78 33.59
C ASP A 320 14.22 -13.25 34.25
N PHE A 321 14.69 -12.06 33.84
CA PHE A 321 15.89 -11.46 34.41
C PHE A 321 15.68 -11.06 35.89
N ASP A 322 15.79 -12.04 36.78
CA ASP A 322 15.75 -11.90 38.23
C ASP A 322 17.17 -11.77 38.80
N GLY A 323 17.32 -11.05 39.91
CA GLY A 323 18.51 -11.22 40.74
C GLY A 323 19.70 -10.32 40.44
N ARG A 324 19.51 -9.08 39.96
CA ARG A 324 20.54 -8.06 40.18
C ARG A 324 20.56 -7.70 41.67
N ALA A 325 21.74 -7.74 42.30
CA ALA A 325 21.87 -7.25 43.67
C ALA A 325 21.44 -5.76 43.73
N PRO A 326 20.47 -5.41 44.61
CA PRO A 326 19.86 -4.08 44.61
C PRO A 326 20.89 -3.04 45.07
N TYR A 327 20.79 -1.82 44.55
CA TYR A 327 21.53 -0.69 45.12
C TYR A 327 20.90 -0.33 46.49
N PRO A 328 21.68 -0.14 47.58
CA PRO A 328 23.15 -0.04 47.65
C PRO A 328 23.87 -1.34 48.10
N ALA A 329 23.22 -2.51 48.06
CA ALA A 329 23.80 -3.78 48.54
C ALA A 329 25.00 -4.28 47.72
N SER A 330 25.10 -3.92 46.44
CA SER A 330 26.25 -4.17 45.58
C SER A 330 26.67 -2.87 44.89
N PRO A 331 27.97 -2.50 44.88
CA PRO A 331 29.14 -3.23 45.42
C PRO A 331 29.29 -3.15 46.94
N GLY A 332 28.42 -2.40 47.63
CA GLY A 332 28.40 -2.23 49.09
C GLY A 332 28.66 -0.79 49.53
N ALA A 333 28.22 -0.44 50.74
CA ALA A 333 28.28 0.92 51.27
C ALA A 333 29.70 1.55 51.27
N PRO A 334 30.78 0.84 51.66
CA PRO A 334 32.12 1.45 51.68
C PRO A 334 32.59 1.96 50.31
N VAL A 335 32.36 1.17 49.27
CA VAL A 335 32.72 1.54 47.89
C VAL A 335 31.85 2.70 47.40
N ILE A 336 30.55 2.67 47.70
CA ILE A 336 29.60 3.74 47.35
C ILE A 336 29.98 5.07 48.02
N ASP A 337 30.34 5.06 49.30
CA ASP A 337 30.73 6.25 50.03
C ASP A 337 32.04 6.86 49.48
N GLN A 338 33.05 6.02 49.18
CA GLN A 338 34.29 6.48 48.54
C GLN A 338 34.05 7.04 47.13
N LEU A 339 33.21 6.39 46.31
CA LEU A 339 32.83 6.93 45.00
C LEU A 339 32.13 8.28 45.11
N ARG A 340 31.26 8.48 46.12
CA ARG A 340 30.60 9.76 46.35
C ARG A 340 31.61 10.85 46.69
N GLU A 341 32.55 10.57 47.59
CA GLU A 341 33.63 11.50 47.96
C GLU A 341 34.45 11.90 46.73
N VAL A 342 34.84 10.94 45.89
CA VAL A 342 35.63 11.18 44.67
C VAL A 342 34.88 12.00 43.62
N VAL A 343 33.58 11.74 43.40
CA VAL A 343 32.78 12.45 42.39
C VAL A 343 32.47 13.90 42.82
N ASP A 344 32.25 14.14 44.11
CA ASP A 344 31.98 15.48 44.65
C ASP A 344 33.27 16.28 44.96
N LEU A 345 34.44 15.64 44.96
CA LEU A 345 35.74 16.23 45.32
C LEU A 345 36.06 17.54 44.59
N ALA A 346 35.78 17.65 43.28
CA ALA A 346 36.05 18.88 42.55
C ALA A 346 35.18 20.07 43.00
N VAL A 347 33.94 19.81 43.42
CA VAL A 347 33.06 20.83 43.98
C VAL A 347 33.53 21.20 45.38
N ASP A 348 33.94 20.20 46.17
CA ASP A 348 34.43 20.42 47.53
C ASP A 348 35.73 21.22 47.57
N LEU A 349 36.69 20.93 46.69
CA LEU A 349 37.93 21.71 46.57
C LEU A 349 37.68 23.15 46.09
N ARG A 350 36.71 23.35 45.18
CA ARG A 350 36.31 24.69 44.71
C ARG A 350 35.66 25.50 45.83
N ASP A 351 34.73 24.90 46.58
CA ASP A 351 33.95 25.56 47.63
C ASP A 351 34.75 25.78 48.92
N ALA A 352 35.70 24.89 49.23
CA ALA A 352 36.62 25.04 50.36
C ALA A 352 37.50 26.29 50.24
N GLY A 353 37.61 26.86 49.02
CA GLY A 353 38.41 28.03 48.71
C GLY A 353 39.90 27.74 48.85
N VAL A 354 40.69 28.23 47.91
CA VAL A 354 42.16 28.28 48.03
C VAL A 354 42.52 29.29 49.13
N ALA A 355 42.27 28.94 50.39
CA ALA A 355 42.54 29.74 51.57
C ALA A 355 43.52 29.04 52.54
N SER A 356 44.19 27.96 52.12
CA SER A 356 45.26 27.36 52.92
C SER A 356 46.31 26.57 52.13
N ALA A 357 46.87 27.17 51.08
CA ALA A 357 48.29 27.02 50.75
C ALA A 357 48.65 28.23 49.91
N GLY A 358 49.78 28.89 50.20
CA GLY A 358 50.37 29.78 49.21
C GLY A 358 50.49 28.98 47.93
N ALA A 359 49.96 29.51 46.82
CA ALA A 359 50.15 28.91 45.53
C ALA A 359 51.66 28.83 45.24
N ASP A 360 52.28 27.71 45.59
CA ASP A 360 53.28 27.14 44.72
C ASP A 360 52.51 26.87 43.44
N THR A 361 52.74 27.72 42.45
CA THR A 361 52.17 27.69 41.09
C THR A 361 52.67 26.48 40.30
N GLY A 362 52.85 25.33 40.96
CA GLY A 362 53.42 24.10 40.46
C GLY A 362 52.75 22.82 40.99
N GLU A 363 51.66 22.91 41.78
CA GLU A 363 50.80 21.75 42.03
C GLU A 363 49.75 21.62 40.92
N ASP A 364 49.67 20.42 40.33
CA ASP A 364 48.78 20.12 39.21
C ASP A 364 47.30 20.17 39.63
N PRO A 365 46.39 20.64 38.76
CA PRO A 365 44.96 20.64 39.04
C PRO A 365 44.43 19.20 39.20
N VAL A 366 43.66 18.95 40.26
CA VAL A 366 43.03 17.65 40.51
C VAL A 366 41.87 17.44 39.53
N VAL A 367 42.01 16.48 38.62
CA VAL A 367 40.95 16.06 37.69
C VAL A 367 40.16 14.92 38.34
N THR A 368 38.86 15.12 38.52
CA THR A 368 37.96 14.12 39.12
C THR A 368 37.08 13.46 38.05
N PRO A 369 36.54 12.25 38.33
CA PRO A 369 35.57 11.63 37.46
C PRO A 369 34.31 12.50 37.26
N PRO A 370 33.70 12.49 36.06
CA PRO A 370 32.53 13.33 35.79
C PRO A 370 31.30 12.91 36.60
N ALA A 371 30.52 13.86 37.07
CA ALA A 371 29.20 13.63 37.64
C ALA A 371 28.14 13.69 36.54
N TYR A 372 27.65 12.52 36.10
CA TYR A 372 26.63 12.43 35.05
C TYR A 372 25.30 13.04 35.52
N ALA A 373 24.65 13.79 34.63
CA ALA A 373 23.33 14.40 34.75
C ALA A 373 23.10 15.43 35.89
N ARG A 374 24.12 15.82 36.66
CA ARG A 374 23.95 16.80 37.78
C ARG A 374 23.36 18.14 37.34
N LYS A 375 23.79 18.67 36.18
CA LYS A 375 23.34 19.97 35.65
C LYS A 375 21.88 19.92 35.18
N HIS A 376 21.48 18.84 34.53
CA HIS A 376 20.09 18.57 34.15
C HIS A 376 19.18 18.57 35.39
N ALA A 377 19.60 17.89 36.46
CA ALA A 377 18.90 17.85 37.75
C ALA A 377 18.97 19.17 38.56
N GLY A 378 19.80 20.13 38.15
CA GLY A 378 19.99 21.39 38.86
C GLY A 378 20.72 21.26 40.21
N LEU A 379 21.54 20.22 40.38
CA LEU A 379 22.31 19.95 41.60
C LEU A 379 23.81 20.18 41.39
N GLU A 380 24.49 20.63 42.45
CA GLU A 380 25.96 20.78 42.43
C GLU A 380 26.68 19.50 42.87
N ARG A 381 26.23 18.89 43.98
CA ARG A 381 26.77 17.64 44.54
C ARG A 381 25.79 16.46 44.42
N ILE A 382 26.33 15.24 44.36
CA ILE A 382 25.56 14.00 44.47
C ILE A 382 25.10 13.80 45.93
N ALA A 383 25.87 14.27 46.90
CA ALA A 383 25.49 14.25 48.32
C ALA A 383 24.19 15.03 48.62
N ASP A 384 23.83 16.02 47.80
CA ASP A 384 22.64 16.86 47.97
C ASP A 384 21.35 16.22 47.37
N THR A 385 21.42 14.95 46.98
CA THR A 385 20.27 14.23 46.43
C THR A 385 19.13 14.09 47.45
N THR A 386 17.91 14.27 46.96
CA THR A 386 16.66 14.15 47.71
C THR A 386 15.93 12.87 47.28
N PRO A 387 14.86 12.44 47.96
CA PRO A 387 14.06 11.30 47.50
C PRO A 387 13.58 11.44 46.03
N SER A 388 13.29 12.66 45.56
CA SER A 388 12.91 12.94 44.16
C SER A 388 14.06 12.95 43.16
N THR A 389 15.32 13.00 43.62
CA THR A 389 16.52 13.01 42.77
C THR A 389 17.46 11.84 43.07
N ARG A 390 16.95 10.81 43.76
CA ARG A 390 17.70 9.60 44.17
C ARG A 390 18.33 8.87 42.98
N TRP A 391 17.67 8.89 41.82
CA TRP A 391 18.18 8.29 40.59
C TRP A 391 19.58 8.81 40.21
N LEU A 392 19.93 10.05 40.58
CA LEU A 392 21.24 10.63 40.30
C LEU A 392 22.35 9.95 41.12
N ALA A 393 22.04 9.55 42.36
CA ALA A 393 22.93 8.74 43.19
C ALA A 393 23.05 7.31 42.63
N GLU A 394 21.93 6.71 42.18
CA GLU A 394 21.98 5.38 41.55
C GLU A 394 22.76 5.37 40.23
N LEU A 395 22.67 6.44 39.43
CA LEU A 395 23.39 6.59 38.18
C LEU A 395 24.91 6.70 38.40
N ASN A 396 25.33 7.52 39.39
CA ASN A 396 26.73 7.85 39.58
C ASN A 396 27.47 6.93 40.54
N LEU A 397 26.79 6.30 41.50
CA LEU A 397 27.41 5.52 42.59
C LEU A 397 27.28 3.99 42.40
N ASP A 398 26.41 3.51 41.50
CA ASP A 398 26.41 2.11 41.05
C ASP A 398 27.37 1.96 39.85
N PRO A 399 28.48 1.21 39.96
CA PRO A 399 29.44 1.04 38.88
C PRO A 399 28.83 0.53 37.57
N ARG A 400 27.76 -0.26 37.63
CA ARG A 400 27.06 -0.80 36.44
C ARG A 400 26.40 0.31 35.64
N ASN A 401 25.65 1.17 36.32
CA ASN A 401 24.95 2.31 35.69
C ASN A 401 25.97 3.38 35.24
N ARG A 402 27.03 3.59 36.03
CA ARG A 402 28.11 4.52 35.69
C ARG A 402 28.88 4.06 34.46
N ALA A 403 29.13 2.76 34.31
CA ALA A 403 29.74 2.19 33.11
C ALA A 403 28.88 2.43 31.87
N ALA A 404 27.55 2.21 31.97
CA ALA A 404 26.62 2.52 30.87
C ALA A 404 26.63 4.02 30.51
N ALA A 405 26.61 4.92 31.50
CA ALA A 405 26.77 6.36 31.25
C ALA A 405 28.13 6.71 30.61
N GLY A 406 29.19 5.99 30.99
CA GLY A 406 30.52 6.10 30.39
C GLY A 406 30.55 5.69 28.91
N LEU A 407 29.88 4.59 28.54
CA LEU A 407 29.72 4.19 27.13
C LEU A 407 28.98 5.27 26.34
N GLY A 408 27.97 5.89 26.94
CA GLY A 408 27.24 7.01 26.35
C GLY A 408 28.13 8.23 26.09
N ALA A 409 28.98 8.59 27.06
CA ALA A 409 29.96 9.65 26.89
C ALA A 409 30.99 9.32 25.80
N GLU A 410 31.40 8.06 25.69
CA GLU A 410 32.34 7.62 24.65
C GLU A 410 31.78 7.74 23.23
N ILE A 411 30.48 7.48 23.03
CA ILE A 411 29.80 7.71 21.74
C ILE A 411 29.94 9.18 21.31
N VAL A 412 29.76 10.11 22.24
CA VAL A 412 29.91 11.55 21.96
C VAL A 412 31.35 11.89 21.61
N ARG A 413 32.33 11.38 22.38
CA ARG A 413 33.76 11.66 22.12
C ARG A 413 34.25 11.15 20.78
N GLN A 414 33.71 10.04 20.28
CA GLN A 414 34.11 9.49 18.98
C GLN A 414 33.51 10.26 17.80
N ARG A 415 32.50 11.09 18.04
CA ARG A 415 31.73 11.83 17.02
C ARG A 415 31.58 13.31 17.40
N ASP A 416 32.50 13.84 18.18
CA ASP A 416 32.43 15.19 18.75
C ASP A 416 32.40 16.25 17.64
N GLU A 417 33.28 16.14 16.64
CA GLU A 417 33.32 17.02 15.48
C GLU A 417 32.00 17.01 14.70
N GLU A 418 31.44 15.82 14.42
CA GLU A 418 30.19 15.65 13.67
C GLU A 418 28.99 16.27 14.42
N TYR A 419 28.84 15.94 15.70
CA TYR A 419 27.74 16.46 16.50
C TYR A 419 27.86 17.97 16.73
N MET A 420 29.08 18.49 16.89
CA MET A 420 29.30 19.93 17.03
C MET A 420 28.99 20.70 15.74
N GLU A 421 29.41 20.21 14.58
CA GLU A 421 29.05 20.81 13.29
C GLU A 421 27.53 20.89 13.12
N ARG A 422 26.84 19.79 13.39
CA ARG A 422 25.37 19.71 13.31
C ARG A 422 24.69 20.64 14.32
N ALA A 423 25.21 20.75 15.54
CA ALA A 423 24.67 21.69 16.53
C ALA A 423 24.84 23.15 16.08
N TRP A 424 26.01 23.53 15.56
CA TRP A 424 26.24 24.89 15.06
C TRP A 424 25.35 25.24 13.86
N ALA A 425 25.08 24.29 12.98
CA ALA A 425 24.12 24.47 11.89
C ALA A 425 22.72 24.84 12.39
N GLN A 426 22.28 24.29 13.54
CA GLN A 426 21.00 24.64 14.16
C GLN A 426 21.01 26.06 14.80
N VAL A 427 22.17 26.59 15.19
CA VAL A 427 22.30 27.94 15.82
C VAL A 427 22.28 29.08 14.82
N GLU A 428 22.86 28.91 13.63
CA GLU A 428 22.86 29.97 12.61
C GLU A 428 21.44 30.48 12.32
N GLU A 429 20.46 29.57 12.38
CA GLU A 429 19.04 29.91 12.24
C GLU A 429 18.51 30.74 13.42
N LEU A 430 18.91 30.43 14.66
CA LEU A 430 18.46 31.12 15.88
C LEU A 430 18.99 32.56 16.00
N ASP A 431 20.25 32.80 15.65
CA ASP A 431 20.82 34.15 15.66
C ASP A 431 20.21 35.03 14.56
N ALA A 432 19.98 34.45 13.37
CA ALA A 432 19.25 35.12 12.30
C ALA A 432 17.80 35.44 12.73
N VAL A 433 17.13 34.54 13.43
CA VAL A 433 15.79 34.74 14.01
C VAL A 433 15.78 35.90 15.00
N ASN A 434 16.71 35.92 15.96
CA ASN A 434 16.82 36.98 16.96
C ASN A 434 17.12 38.36 16.35
N GLN A 435 17.94 38.43 15.30
CA GLN A 435 18.19 39.69 14.59
C GLN A 435 16.97 40.14 13.76
N ARG A 436 16.27 39.21 13.10
CA ARG A 436 15.02 39.49 12.34
C ARG A 436 13.90 40.03 13.24
N LEU A 437 13.80 39.55 14.48
CA LEU A 437 12.85 40.07 15.48
C LEU A 437 13.06 41.57 15.74
N ARG A 438 14.31 42.04 15.82
CA ARG A 438 14.64 43.46 16.04
C ARG A 438 14.31 44.32 14.82
N ASP A 439 14.63 43.84 13.62
CA ASP A 439 14.37 44.57 12.37
C ASP A 439 12.87 44.72 12.08
N ALA A 440 12.06 43.71 12.48
CA ALA A 440 10.62 43.72 12.31
C ALA A 440 9.93 44.83 13.12
N GLU A 441 10.39 45.11 14.35
CA GLU A 441 9.84 46.15 15.21
C GLU A 441 10.01 47.56 14.60
N LEU A 442 11.16 47.81 13.95
CA LEU A 442 11.42 49.06 13.23
C LEU A 442 10.55 49.20 11.96
N ALA A 443 10.38 48.10 11.22
CA ALA A 443 9.61 48.07 9.98
C ALA A 443 8.11 48.31 10.20
N MET A 444 7.55 47.79 11.30
CA MET A 444 6.16 48.01 11.72
C MET A 444 5.83 49.50 11.85
N ASN A 445 6.62 50.23 12.63
CA ASN A 445 6.36 51.63 12.96
C ASN A 445 6.45 52.57 11.75
N THR A 446 7.33 52.25 10.79
CA THR A 446 7.55 53.06 9.59
C THR A 446 6.43 52.87 8.57
N ASN A 447 5.99 51.63 8.34
CA ASN A 447 4.95 51.32 7.35
C ASN A 447 3.57 51.85 7.73
N GLU A 448 3.25 51.94 9.03
CA GLU A 448 2.01 52.55 9.54
C GLU A 448 1.81 53.98 9.00
N ARG A 449 2.88 54.77 8.94
CA ARG A 449 2.84 56.15 8.43
C ARG A 449 2.65 56.22 6.92
N VAL A 450 3.18 55.25 6.17
CA VAL A 450 3.05 55.18 4.71
C VAL A 450 1.63 54.74 4.31
N PHE A 451 1.07 53.75 5.00
CA PHE A 451 -0.28 53.25 4.77
C PHE A 451 -1.33 54.37 4.94
N ALA A 452 -1.24 55.13 6.03
CA ALA A 452 -2.15 56.24 6.32
C ALA A 452 -2.14 57.36 5.27
N LYS A 453 -1.01 57.56 4.57
CA LYS A 453 -0.83 58.64 3.58
C LYS A 453 -1.28 58.25 2.17
N HIS A 454 -1.10 57.00 1.76
CA HIS A 454 -1.22 56.60 0.35
C HIS A 454 -2.31 55.57 0.06
N VAL A 455 -2.71 54.75 1.03
CA VAL A 455 -3.64 53.63 0.81
C VAL A 455 -5.06 53.97 1.25
N SER A 456 -5.21 54.58 2.43
CA SER A 456 -6.50 54.88 3.07
C SER A 456 -7.45 55.80 2.30
N HIS A 457 -6.97 56.58 1.32
CA HIS A 457 -7.75 57.56 0.55
C HIS A 457 -7.87 57.21 -0.96
N SER A 458 -7.55 55.98 -1.39
CA SER A 458 -7.58 55.58 -2.81
C SER A 458 -8.96 55.06 -3.28
N THR A 459 -9.30 55.26 -4.56
CA THR A 459 -10.52 54.69 -5.19
C THR A 459 -10.34 53.21 -5.58
N THR A 460 -11.41 52.44 -5.76
CA THR A 460 -11.42 50.99 -6.05
C THR A 460 -10.41 50.55 -7.11
N ASP A 461 -10.58 51.00 -8.36
CA ASP A 461 -9.72 50.62 -9.51
C ASP A 461 -8.26 51.07 -9.29
N ARG A 462 -8.07 52.20 -8.59
CA ARG A 462 -6.73 52.74 -8.28
C ARG A 462 -6.04 51.94 -7.18
N LEU A 463 -6.78 51.50 -6.16
CA LEU A 463 -6.25 50.70 -5.07
C LEU A 463 -5.82 49.34 -5.62
N LEU A 464 -6.69 48.64 -6.36
CA LEU A 464 -6.38 47.37 -7.02
C LEU A 464 -5.24 47.52 -8.04
N GLY A 465 -5.19 48.63 -8.79
CA GLY A 465 -4.09 48.91 -9.72
C GLY A 465 -2.76 49.26 -9.06
N LEU A 466 -2.76 49.97 -7.93
CA LEU A 466 -1.54 50.31 -7.17
C LEU A 466 -0.99 49.09 -6.44
N THR A 467 -1.87 48.26 -5.91
CA THR A 467 -1.54 47.07 -5.10
C THR A 467 -1.48 45.79 -5.92
N ALA A 468 -1.63 45.86 -7.25
CA ALA A 468 -1.63 44.71 -8.17
C ALA A 468 -0.48 43.71 -7.94
N GLY A 469 0.70 44.21 -7.53
CA GLY A 469 1.87 43.35 -7.23
C GLY A 469 1.83 42.65 -5.87
N ALA A 470 0.90 43.02 -4.99
CA ALA A 470 0.67 42.43 -3.67
C ALA A 470 -0.60 41.57 -3.61
N LEU A 471 -1.50 41.65 -4.60
CA LEU A 471 -2.79 40.93 -4.58
C LEU A 471 -2.66 39.40 -4.52
N SER A 472 -1.52 38.84 -4.95
CA SER A 472 -1.24 37.39 -4.86
C SER A 472 -0.96 36.92 -3.43
N ALA A 473 -0.65 37.83 -2.52
CA ALA A 473 -0.42 37.54 -1.11
C ALA A 473 -1.63 37.86 -0.23
N LEU A 474 -2.66 38.50 -0.76
CA LEU A 474 -3.86 38.90 -0.02
C LEU A 474 -4.99 37.91 -0.30
N ARG A 475 -5.84 37.65 0.68
CA ARG A 475 -6.97 36.70 0.58
C ARG A 475 -8.29 37.41 0.36
N VAL A 476 -9.25 36.73 -0.28
CA VAL A 476 -10.59 37.30 -0.50
C VAL A 476 -11.38 37.41 0.81
N ALA A 477 -11.22 36.45 1.72
CA ALA A 477 -11.77 36.49 3.08
C ALA A 477 -10.82 35.79 4.08
N ASP A 478 -11.08 35.97 5.37
CA ASP A 478 -10.30 35.37 6.46
C ASP A 478 -10.59 33.86 6.52
N GLY A 479 -9.58 33.00 6.39
CA GLY A 479 -9.71 31.55 6.32
C GLY A 479 -9.95 30.94 4.93
N ASP A 480 -10.06 31.76 3.87
CA ASP A 480 -10.12 31.28 2.47
C ASP A 480 -8.71 31.15 1.86
N ASP A 481 -8.47 30.07 1.12
CA ASP A 481 -7.20 29.85 0.39
C ASP A 481 -7.05 30.71 -0.88
N LEU A 482 -8.16 31.31 -1.35
CA LEU A 482 -8.20 32.03 -2.61
C LEU A 482 -7.61 33.43 -2.48
N THR A 483 -6.58 33.70 -3.27
CA THR A 483 -5.89 35.00 -3.28
C THR A 483 -6.67 36.00 -4.11
N ILE A 484 -6.60 37.29 -3.77
CA ILE A 484 -7.26 38.35 -4.55
C ILE A 484 -6.71 38.38 -5.99
N ARG A 485 -5.44 38.02 -6.21
CA ARG A 485 -4.89 37.84 -7.56
C ARG A 485 -5.44 36.61 -8.26
N GLY A 486 -5.58 35.50 -7.54
CA GLY A 486 -6.19 34.26 -8.03
C GLY A 486 -7.62 34.48 -8.45
N GLU A 487 -8.38 35.23 -7.66
CA GLU A 487 -9.74 35.68 -7.99
C GLU A 487 -9.77 36.49 -9.29
N VAL A 488 -8.82 37.43 -9.47
CA VAL A 488 -8.71 38.24 -10.69
C VAL A 488 -8.24 37.42 -11.89
N ASP A 489 -7.29 36.50 -11.73
CA ASP A 489 -6.75 35.66 -12.82
C ASP A 489 -7.73 34.55 -13.23
N ALA A 490 -8.56 34.06 -12.30
CA ALA A 490 -9.67 33.14 -12.56
C ALA A 490 -10.92 33.87 -13.10
N SER A 491 -10.89 35.22 -13.15
CA SER A 491 -11.98 36.02 -13.67
C SER A 491 -11.86 36.34 -15.16
N ARG A 492 -12.95 36.85 -15.74
CA ARG A 492 -13.01 37.33 -17.13
C ARG A 492 -12.17 38.59 -17.38
N VAL A 493 -11.75 39.30 -16.33
CA VAL A 493 -10.96 40.54 -16.46
C VAL A 493 -9.53 40.20 -16.91
N PRO A 494 -9.06 40.71 -18.06
CA PRO A 494 -7.71 40.39 -18.54
C PRO A 494 -6.63 40.82 -17.55
N ALA A 495 -5.71 39.92 -17.21
CA ALA A 495 -4.53 40.21 -16.39
C ALA A 495 -3.74 41.43 -16.89
N ALA A 496 -3.77 41.68 -18.20
CA ALA A 496 -3.18 42.84 -18.86
C ALA A 496 -3.73 44.20 -18.34
N ALA A 497 -4.97 44.26 -17.85
CA ALA A 497 -5.57 45.48 -17.30
C ALA A 497 -4.86 45.96 -16.01
N GLN A 498 -4.18 45.05 -15.31
CA GLN A 498 -3.37 45.39 -14.13
C GLN A 498 -1.86 45.50 -14.44
N ALA A 499 -1.45 45.23 -15.69
CA ALA A 499 -0.05 45.25 -16.09
C ALA A 499 0.58 46.65 -15.97
N PRO A 500 1.88 46.75 -15.61
CA PRO A 500 2.58 48.04 -15.53
C PRO A 500 2.56 48.83 -16.85
N ALA A 501 2.60 48.14 -17.99
CA ALA A 501 2.53 48.74 -19.32
C ALA A 501 1.18 49.44 -19.55
N PHE A 502 0.08 48.78 -19.22
CA PHE A 502 -1.26 49.34 -19.32
C PHE A 502 -1.44 50.52 -18.36
N ARG A 503 -0.98 50.40 -17.10
CA ARG A 503 -0.94 51.50 -16.12
C ARG A 503 -0.19 52.74 -16.61
N ARG A 504 0.89 52.57 -17.39
CA ARG A 504 1.64 53.69 -18.01
C ARG A 504 0.84 54.36 -19.12
N ILE A 505 0.05 53.60 -19.87
CA ILE A 505 -0.78 54.09 -20.97
C ILE A 505 -1.95 54.91 -20.43
N ILE A 506 -2.64 54.43 -19.40
CA ILE A 506 -3.84 55.07 -18.82
C ILE A 506 -3.54 56.17 -17.78
N ARG A 507 -2.29 56.66 -17.67
CA ARG A 507 -1.91 57.66 -16.64
C ARG A 507 -2.67 58.98 -16.82
N PRO A 508 -3.26 59.56 -15.76
CA PRO A 508 -4.07 60.79 -15.88
C PRO A 508 -3.30 62.02 -16.36
N ALA A 509 -1.98 62.04 -16.13
CA ALA A 509 -1.10 63.13 -16.56
C ALA A 509 -0.74 63.10 -18.05
N ARG A 510 -1.10 62.05 -18.81
CA ARG A 510 -0.79 61.95 -20.24
C ARG A 510 -1.74 62.83 -21.06
N PRO A 511 -1.24 63.60 -22.06
CA PRO A 511 -2.07 64.51 -22.86
C PRO A 511 -3.28 63.85 -23.51
N LEU A 512 -3.11 62.67 -24.11
CA LEU A 512 -4.18 61.88 -24.74
C LEU A 512 -5.25 61.44 -23.73
N ILE A 513 -4.84 60.97 -22.55
CA ILE A 513 -5.78 60.53 -21.51
C ILE A 513 -6.51 61.73 -20.93
N ARG A 514 -5.80 62.84 -20.67
CA ARG A 514 -6.39 64.11 -20.25
C ARG A 514 -7.44 64.61 -21.26
N SER A 515 -7.14 64.59 -22.56
CA SER A 515 -8.10 64.99 -23.59
C SER A 515 -9.31 64.05 -23.71
N LEU A 516 -9.10 62.73 -23.58
CA LEU A 516 -10.18 61.74 -23.61
C LEU A 516 -11.09 61.83 -22.38
N THR A 517 -10.56 62.25 -21.24
CA THR A 517 -11.33 62.45 -20.01
C THR A 517 -12.01 63.81 -19.94
N ASP A 518 -11.45 64.84 -20.59
CA ASP A 518 -12.06 66.18 -20.68
C ASP A 518 -13.15 66.26 -21.77
N ALA A 519 -13.11 65.40 -22.81
CA ALA A 519 -14.09 65.40 -23.91
C ALA A 519 -15.42 64.67 -23.59
N ALA A 520 -15.50 63.93 -22.49
CA ALA A 520 -16.69 63.16 -22.10
C ALA A 520 -17.84 64.01 -21.50
N THR A 521 -17.67 65.33 -21.37
CA THR A 521 -18.67 66.24 -20.79
C THR A 521 -19.76 66.74 -21.75
N ASP A 522 -19.75 66.40 -23.05
CA ASP A 522 -20.58 67.13 -24.03
C ASP A 522 -21.58 66.31 -24.86
N LEU A 523 -21.78 65.00 -24.59
CA LEU A 523 -22.64 64.16 -25.46
C LEU A 523 -23.90 63.54 -24.84
N ARG A 524 -24.14 63.66 -23.53
CA ARG A 524 -25.45 63.38 -22.91
C ARG A 524 -25.65 64.28 -21.69
N GLY A 525 -26.51 65.29 -21.80
CA GLY A 525 -26.77 66.30 -20.77
C GLY A 525 -27.43 65.76 -19.49
N GLY A 526 -26.69 64.98 -18.71
CA GLY A 526 -27.07 64.52 -17.38
C GLY A 526 -25.89 64.67 -16.42
N ARG A 527 -26.06 65.51 -15.40
CA ARG A 527 -25.09 65.74 -14.34
C ARG A 527 -24.95 64.46 -13.48
N LEU A 528 -23.87 63.72 -13.66
CA LEU A 528 -23.44 62.66 -12.73
C LEU A 528 -22.68 63.33 -11.58
N ASP A 529 -23.34 63.51 -10.45
CA ASP A 529 -22.69 63.90 -9.19
C ASP A 529 -21.85 62.69 -8.69
N GLY A 530 -20.58 62.63 -9.11
CA GLY A 530 -19.59 61.66 -8.65
C GLY A 530 -18.15 62.19 -8.90
N PRO A 531 -17.15 61.81 -8.08
CA PRO A 531 -15.83 62.41 -8.15
C PRO A 531 -15.12 62.01 -9.43
N ARG A 532 -14.81 63.01 -10.27
CA ARG A 532 -13.95 63.03 -11.48
C ARG A 532 -13.18 61.72 -11.75
N GLY A 533 -13.86 60.73 -12.32
CA GLY A 533 -13.26 59.48 -12.77
C GLY A 533 -12.94 59.56 -14.25
N GLY A 534 -11.66 59.65 -14.61
CA GLY A 534 -11.23 59.49 -15.99
C GLY A 534 -11.48 58.08 -16.53
N LEU A 535 -10.79 57.67 -17.60
CA LEU A 535 -10.74 56.28 -18.12
C LEU A 535 -10.46 55.17 -17.06
N GLN A 536 -10.13 55.56 -15.82
CA GLN A 536 -9.87 54.70 -14.67
C GLN A 536 -11.09 54.49 -13.74
N GLY A 537 -12.25 55.09 -14.03
CA GLY A 537 -13.48 54.85 -13.25
C GLY A 537 -14.36 53.80 -13.93
N GLY A 538 -14.62 52.68 -13.23
CA GLY A 538 -15.48 51.59 -13.72
C GLY A 538 -14.89 50.88 -14.93
N LEU A 539 -13.56 50.81 -15.02
CA LEU A 539 -12.87 50.11 -16.10
C LEU A 539 -12.87 48.60 -15.86
N LEU A 540 -12.66 48.19 -14.60
CA LEU A 540 -12.71 46.78 -14.23
C LEU A 540 -14.14 46.24 -14.37
N ASP A 541 -15.15 47.01 -13.98
CA ASP A 541 -16.56 46.65 -14.17
C ASP A 541 -16.91 46.43 -15.66
N ARG A 542 -16.40 47.29 -16.56
CA ARG A 542 -16.60 47.17 -18.01
C ARG A 542 -15.84 46.01 -18.67
N LEU A 543 -14.71 45.60 -18.09
CA LEU A 543 -13.95 44.42 -18.55
C LEU A 543 -14.54 43.10 -18.02
N ASN A 544 -15.54 43.19 -17.15
CA ASN A 544 -16.18 42.07 -16.48
C ASN A 544 -17.55 41.70 -17.10
N GLU A 545 -17.94 42.36 -18.20
CA GLU A 545 -19.20 42.12 -18.94
C GLU A 545 -19.19 40.74 -19.67
N ASP A 546 -20.38 40.23 -20.03
CA ASP A 546 -20.56 38.86 -20.55
C ASP A 546 -19.86 38.62 -21.92
N PRO A 547 -19.14 37.50 -22.12
CA PRO A 547 -18.47 37.15 -23.37
C PRO A 547 -19.36 37.15 -24.62
N ASP A 548 -20.66 36.85 -24.51
CA ASP A 548 -21.62 36.88 -25.64
C ASP A 548 -21.86 38.31 -26.17
N THR A 549 -21.49 39.32 -25.38
CA THR A 549 -21.52 40.73 -25.75
C THR A 549 -20.13 41.31 -26.04
N ALA A 550 -19.06 40.55 -25.81
CA ALA A 550 -17.67 40.98 -25.97
C ALA A 550 -17.11 40.63 -27.36
N VAL A 551 -16.33 41.54 -27.95
CA VAL A 551 -15.70 41.33 -29.26
C VAL A 551 -14.44 40.45 -29.10
N SER A 552 -14.47 39.18 -29.54
CA SER A 552 -13.31 38.26 -29.54
C SER A 552 -13.06 37.59 -30.90
N ALA A 553 -11.79 37.28 -31.19
CA ALA A 553 -11.30 36.89 -32.51
C ALA A 553 -11.18 35.38 -32.78
N ALA A 554 -11.41 34.50 -31.80
CA ALA A 554 -11.47 33.04 -32.01
C ALA A 554 -12.02 32.29 -30.79
N PRO A 555 -13.24 31.71 -30.85
CA PRO A 555 -13.71 30.72 -29.87
C PRO A 555 -13.19 29.30 -30.20
N PRO A 556 -12.81 28.48 -29.19
CA PRO A 556 -12.40 27.09 -29.40
C PRO A 556 -13.60 26.19 -29.76
N ALA A 557 -13.33 25.11 -30.50
CA ALA A 557 -14.33 24.14 -30.93
C ALA A 557 -14.76 23.20 -29.78
N PRO A 558 -16.03 22.75 -29.73
CA PRO A 558 -16.54 21.88 -28.67
C PRO A 558 -16.31 20.37 -28.94
N ASP A 559 -16.17 19.60 -27.86
CA ASP A 559 -16.06 18.12 -27.84
C ASP A 559 -17.43 17.41 -28.00
N PRO A 560 -17.47 16.10 -28.39
CA PRO A 560 -18.71 15.38 -28.65
C PRO A 560 -19.45 14.94 -27.37
N ALA A 561 -20.79 14.99 -27.42
CA ALA A 561 -21.70 14.71 -26.29
C ALA A 561 -22.08 13.22 -26.14
N LEU A 562 -22.34 12.78 -24.90
CA LEU A 562 -23.00 11.51 -24.57
C LEU A 562 -24.41 11.41 -25.21
N GLY A 563 -24.77 10.25 -25.75
CA GLY A 563 -26.01 10.05 -26.52
C GLY A 563 -27.34 10.07 -25.73
N VAL A 564 -27.31 9.93 -24.39
CA VAL A 564 -28.51 10.04 -23.52
C VAL A 564 -28.13 10.68 -22.18
N ALA A 565 -28.97 11.60 -21.69
CA ALA A 565 -28.75 12.30 -20.43
C ALA A 565 -28.99 11.37 -19.21
N PRO A 566 -28.00 11.17 -18.32
CA PRO A 566 -28.12 10.32 -17.14
C PRO A 566 -29.28 10.70 -16.20
N SER A 567 -29.61 12.00 -16.12
CA SER A 567 -30.74 12.53 -15.33
C SER A 567 -32.10 11.97 -15.76
N LEU A 568 -32.25 11.65 -17.05
CA LEU A 568 -33.49 11.14 -17.63
C LEU A 568 -33.74 9.69 -17.24
N VAL A 569 -32.66 8.89 -17.11
CA VAL A 569 -32.71 7.49 -16.69
C VAL A 569 -32.93 7.38 -15.18
N LEU A 570 -32.30 8.25 -14.38
CA LEU A 570 -32.46 8.28 -12.93
C LEU A 570 -33.91 8.57 -12.51
N THR A 571 -34.54 9.54 -13.18
CA THR A 571 -35.94 9.92 -12.92
C THR A 571 -36.90 8.75 -13.19
N ALA A 572 -36.64 7.96 -14.25
CA ALA A 572 -37.46 6.80 -14.60
C ALA A 572 -37.34 5.67 -13.57
N ALA A 573 -36.13 5.40 -13.06
CA ALA A 573 -35.89 4.35 -12.06
C ALA A 573 -36.56 4.66 -10.70
N GLN A 574 -36.45 5.91 -10.24
CA GLN A 574 -37.10 6.36 -9.00
C GLN A 574 -38.63 6.29 -9.07
N ALA A 575 -39.21 6.53 -10.25
CA ALA A 575 -40.64 6.40 -10.47
C ALA A 575 -41.14 4.94 -10.37
N VAL A 576 -40.32 3.95 -10.73
CA VAL A 576 -40.66 2.52 -10.61
C VAL A 576 -40.52 2.03 -9.17
N ALA A 577 -39.49 2.48 -8.46
CA ALA A 577 -39.22 2.12 -7.07
C ALA A 577 -40.33 2.55 -6.07
N THR A 578 -41.19 3.48 -6.47
CA THR A 578 -42.28 4.02 -5.64
C THR A 578 -43.67 3.50 -6.03
N GLN A 579 -43.77 2.61 -7.03
CA GLN A 579 -45.06 2.01 -7.45
C GLN A 579 -45.48 0.84 -6.56
N LEU A 580 -46.79 0.66 -6.35
CA LEU A 580 -47.30 -0.54 -5.70
C LEU A 580 -47.18 -1.73 -6.69
N PRO A 581 -46.65 -2.90 -6.27
CA PRO A 581 -46.50 -4.04 -7.18
C PRO A 581 -47.86 -4.64 -7.59
N ARG A 582 -47.88 -5.53 -8.59
CA ARG A 582 -49.08 -6.33 -8.94
C ARG A 582 -49.08 -7.65 -8.18
N GLY A 583 -50.25 -8.27 -8.05
CA GLY A 583 -50.36 -9.54 -7.32
C GLY A 583 -49.54 -10.67 -7.95
N ARG A 584 -49.40 -10.64 -9.28
CA ARG A 584 -48.54 -11.56 -10.03
C ARG A 584 -47.05 -11.44 -9.71
N ASP A 585 -46.57 -10.25 -9.36
CA ASP A 585 -45.15 -10.02 -9.06
C ASP A 585 -44.82 -10.40 -7.62
N VAL A 586 -45.83 -10.34 -6.74
CA VAL A 586 -45.69 -10.68 -5.32
C VAL A 586 -45.76 -12.18 -5.07
N LEU A 587 -46.59 -12.94 -5.80
CA LEU A 587 -46.77 -14.37 -5.56
C LEU A 587 -45.46 -15.18 -5.61
N PRO A 588 -44.60 -15.09 -6.65
CA PRO A 588 -43.34 -15.84 -6.70
C PRO A 588 -42.43 -15.53 -5.51
N VAL A 589 -42.42 -14.26 -5.08
CA VAL A 589 -41.62 -13.80 -3.93
C VAL A 589 -42.07 -14.49 -2.65
N LEU A 590 -43.36 -14.39 -2.33
CA LEU A 590 -43.91 -14.99 -1.12
C LEU A 590 -43.84 -16.53 -1.13
N ALA A 591 -43.98 -17.14 -2.31
CA ALA A 591 -43.85 -18.58 -2.50
C ALA A 591 -42.42 -19.06 -2.26
N GLY A 592 -41.42 -18.35 -2.79
CA GLY A 592 -40.01 -18.64 -2.55
C GLY A 592 -39.65 -18.54 -1.07
N GLU A 593 -40.04 -17.45 -0.41
CA GLU A 593 -39.77 -17.26 1.02
C GLU A 593 -40.41 -18.34 1.90
N GLU A 594 -41.63 -18.76 1.58
CA GLU A 594 -42.32 -19.79 2.37
C GLU A 594 -41.68 -21.17 2.19
N VAL A 595 -41.28 -21.51 0.96
CA VAL A 595 -40.57 -22.77 0.68
C VAL A 595 -39.21 -22.78 1.36
N GLU A 596 -38.46 -21.69 1.28
CA GLU A 596 -37.15 -21.58 1.94
C GLU A 596 -37.26 -21.63 3.47
N ALA A 597 -38.23 -20.95 4.06
CA ALA A 597 -38.45 -21.03 5.50
C ALA A 597 -38.72 -22.47 5.97
N ARG A 598 -39.46 -23.25 5.18
CA ARG A 598 -39.72 -24.68 5.48
C ARG A 598 -38.53 -25.57 5.20
N ARG A 599 -37.72 -25.24 4.17
CA ARG A 599 -36.47 -25.92 3.85
C ARG A 599 -35.48 -25.77 5.00
N ALA A 600 -35.29 -24.56 5.50
CA ALA A 600 -34.40 -24.25 6.62
C ALA A 600 -34.75 -25.01 7.91
N VAL A 601 -36.04 -25.22 8.18
CA VAL A 601 -36.52 -25.96 9.37
C VAL A 601 -36.71 -27.47 9.09
N GLY A 602 -36.34 -27.95 7.89
CA GLY A 602 -36.38 -29.36 7.53
C GLY A 602 -37.79 -29.97 7.33
N THR A 603 -38.83 -29.14 7.21
CA THR A 603 -40.23 -29.59 7.11
C THR A 603 -40.77 -29.64 5.68
N LEU A 604 -39.99 -29.17 4.70
CA LEU A 604 -40.42 -29.04 3.32
C LEU A 604 -40.80 -30.38 2.67
N ALA A 605 -40.06 -31.46 2.95
CA ALA A 605 -40.30 -32.77 2.34
C ALA A 605 -41.67 -33.38 2.70
N ALA A 606 -42.25 -32.99 3.84
CA ALA A 606 -43.57 -33.43 4.30
C ALA A 606 -44.69 -32.41 3.99
N ALA A 607 -44.37 -31.29 3.31
CA ALA A 607 -45.31 -30.22 3.07
C ALA A 607 -46.35 -30.61 2.01
N THR A 608 -47.63 -30.34 2.29
CA THR A 608 -48.70 -30.46 1.30
C THR A 608 -48.93 -29.13 0.59
N LEU A 609 -49.49 -29.18 -0.62
CA LEU A 609 -49.84 -27.96 -1.37
C LEU A 609 -50.78 -27.03 -0.58
N ALA A 610 -51.70 -27.60 0.21
CA ALA A 610 -52.58 -26.83 1.09
C ALA A 610 -51.80 -26.08 2.18
N ALA A 611 -50.78 -26.72 2.76
CA ALA A 611 -49.91 -26.09 3.76
C ALA A 611 -49.06 -24.97 3.15
N ILE A 612 -48.54 -25.15 1.93
CA ILE A 612 -47.80 -24.11 1.21
C ILE A 612 -48.69 -22.91 0.88
N ARG A 613 -49.89 -23.14 0.33
CA ARG A 613 -50.85 -22.04 0.05
C ARG A 613 -51.20 -21.24 1.29
N ALA A 614 -51.46 -21.91 2.41
CA ALA A 614 -51.76 -21.24 3.68
C ALA A 614 -50.58 -20.39 4.18
N GLY A 615 -49.35 -20.89 4.07
CA GLY A 615 -48.14 -20.15 4.41
C GLY A 615 -47.94 -18.90 3.56
N ILE A 616 -48.09 -19.03 2.24
CA ILE A 616 -48.01 -17.89 1.30
C ILE A 616 -49.07 -16.85 1.63
N ARG A 617 -50.29 -17.26 1.96
CA ARG A 617 -51.39 -16.34 2.32
C ARG A 617 -51.11 -15.60 3.64
N SER A 618 -50.55 -16.29 4.64
CA SER A 618 -50.11 -15.66 5.90
C SER A 618 -49.02 -14.60 5.67
N ARG A 619 -48.09 -14.85 4.74
CA ARG A 619 -47.06 -13.88 4.37
C ARG A 619 -47.64 -12.71 3.59
N LEU A 620 -48.59 -12.95 2.69
CA LEU A 620 -49.33 -11.88 1.99
C LEU A 620 -50.05 -10.95 2.98
N ASP A 621 -50.66 -11.51 4.02
CA ASP A 621 -51.35 -10.73 5.07
C ASP A 621 -50.39 -9.91 5.93
N SER A 622 -49.18 -10.41 6.15
CA SER A 622 -48.16 -9.74 6.94
C SER A 622 -47.47 -8.62 6.14
N SER A 623 -47.06 -8.91 4.90
CA SER A 623 -46.31 -7.97 4.05
C SER A 623 -47.21 -6.93 3.39
N TYR A 624 -48.47 -7.27 3.11
CA TYR A 624 -49.45 -6.37 2.49
C TYR A 624 -50.77 -6.42 3.26
N PRO A 625 -50.91 -5.74 4.41
CA PRO A 625 -52.11 -5.83 5.24
C PRO A 625 -53.38 -5.39 4.50
N GLY A 626 -54.45 -6.18 4.61
CA GLY A 626 -55.74 -5.89 3.97
C GLY A 626 -56.50 -4.70 4.57
N THR A 627 -56.04 -4.17 5.70
CA THR A 627 -56.53 -2.92 6.29
C THR A 627 -56.10 -1.69 5.49
N VAL A 628 -55.09 -1.81 4.62
CA VAL A 628 -54.61 -0.73 3.74
C VAL A 628 -55.34 -0.83 2.39
N THR A 629 -56.19 0.15 2.09
CA THR A 629 -57.04 0.16 0.88
C THR A 629 -56.25 0.14 -0.43
N ALA A 630 -55.04 0.71 -0.46
CA ALA A 630 -54.17 0.68 -1.64
C ALA A 630 -53.75 -0.75 -2.06
N ASN A 631 -53.73 -1.70 -1.12
CA ASN A 631 -53.33 -3.09 -1.40
C ASN A 631 -54.45 -3.94 -2.00
N ALA A 632 -55.67 -3.41 -2.13
CA ALA A 632 -56.86 -4.22 -2.46
C ALA A 632 -56.70 -4.98 -3.79
N GLU A 633 -56.35 -4.29 -4.88
CA GLU A 633 -56.22 -4.92 -6.20
C GLU A 633 -55.07 -5.93 -6.28
N LEU A 634 -53.90 -5.58 -5.70
CA LEU A 634 -52.75 -6.50 -5.60
C LEU A 634 -53.12 -7.75 -4.81
N ARG A 635 -53.86 -7.61 -3.71
CA ARG A 635 -54.24 -8.73 -2.85
C ARG A 635 -55.25 -9.62 -3.54
N ASP A 636 -56.25 -9.05 -4.20
CA ASP A 636 -57.26 -9.82 -4.94
C ASP A 636 -56.61 -10.64 -6.06
N GLU A 637 -55.69 -10.04 -6.81
CA GLU A 637 -54.92 -10.72 -7.84
C GLU A 637 -54.00 -11.81 -7.26
N ALA A 638 -53.25 -11.51 -6.19
CA ALA A 638 -52.36 -12.47 -5.55
C ALA A 638 -53.13 -13.66 -4.96
N ILE A 639 -54.25 -13.41 -4.28
CA ILE A 639 -55.13 -14.45 -3.73
C ILE A 639 -55.65 -15.35 -4.84
N THR A 640 -56.10 -14.77 -5.95
CA THR A 640 -56.58 -15.52 -7.12
C THR A 640 -55.49 -16.46 -7.66
N LEU A 641 -54.26 -15.98 -7.76
CA LEU A 641 -53.13 -16.79 -8.24
C LEU A 641 -52.67 -17.86 -7.22
N ILE A 642 -52.70 -17.56 -5.91
CA ILE A 642 -52.42 -18.54 -4.83
C ILE A 642 -53.44 -19.68 -4.89
N ASP A 643 -54.71 -19.33 -5.02
CA ASP A 643 -55.81 -20.29 -5.04
C ASP A 643 -55.80 -21.11 -6.36
N ALA A 644 -55.22 -20.59 -7.45
CA ALA A 644 -55.05 -21.29 -8.72
C ALA A 644 -53.89 -22.30 -8.76
N LEU A 645 -52.99 -22.31 -7.77
CA LEU A 645 -51.95 -23.35 -7.69
C LEU A 645 -52.61 -24.74 -7.65
N SER A 646 -52.03 -25.75 -8.27
CA SER A 646 -52.70 -27.03 -8.54
C SER A 646 -51.86 -28.24 -8.14
N THR A 647 -50.53 -28.19 -8.31
CA THR A 647 -49.62 -29.26 -7.88
C THR A 647 -48.35 -28.69 -7.27
N LEU A 648 -47.82 -29.38 -6.25
CA LEU A 648 -46.52 -29.13 -5.65
C LEU A 648 -45.60 -30.31 -5.97
N THR A 649 -44.44 -30.03 -6.55
CA THR A 649 -43.34 -31.01 -6.70
C THR A 649 -42.17 -30.49 -5.89
N VAL A 650 -41.84 -31.17 -4.79
CA VAL A 650 -40.70 -30.79 -3.95
C VAL A 650 -39.42 -31.32 -4.60
N GLY A 651 -38.52 -30.43 -4.97
CA GLY A 651 -37.23 -30.80 -5.53
C GLY A 651 -36.27 -31.31 -4.45
N SER A 652 -35.41 -32.27 -4.82
CA SER A 652 -34.34 -32.79 -3.96
C SER A 652 -32.98 -32.33 -4.46
N GLY A 653 -32.11 -31.89 -3.55
CA GLY A 653 -30.82 -31.30 -3.95
C GLY A 653 -31.03 -29.98 -4.70
N ASP A 654 -30.40 -29.84 -5.86
CA ASP A 654 -30.43 -28.61 -6.68
C ASP A 654 -31.67 -28.50 -7.58
N GLU A 655 -32.56 -29.49 -7.58
CA GLU A 655 -33.82 -29.40 -8.32
C GLU A 655 -34.76 -28.38 -7.66
N PRO A 656 -35.38 -27.47 -8.45
CA PRO A 656 -36.26 -26.45 -7.89
C PRO A 656 -37.55 -27.07 -7.36
N THR A 657 -38.11 -26.45 -6.33
CA THR A 657 -39.47 -26.79 -5.90
C THR A 657 -40.46 -26.15 -6.88
N VAL A 658 -41.28 -26.97 -7.53
CA VAL A 658 -42.17 -26.52 -8.60
C VAL A 658 -43.61 -26.44 -8.11
N LEU A 659 -44.19 -25.25 -8.23
CA LEU A 659 -45.61 -24.97 -8.03
C LEU A 659 -46.27 -24.76 -9.39
N ARG A 660 -47.22 -25.63 -9.76
CA ARG A 660 -47.89 -25.53 -11.07
C ARG A 660 -49.28 -24.94 -10.94
N MET A 661 -49.69 -24.14 -11.93
CA MET A 661 -51.06 -23.61 -12.06
C MET A 661 -51.61 -23.87 -13.47
N PRO A 662 -52.93 -23.75 -13.71
CA PRO A 662 -53.50 -23.93 -15.05
C PRO A 662 -52.78 -23.08 -16.10
N ALA A 663 -52.47 -23.69 -17.26
CA ALA A 663 -51.66 -23.04 -18.29
C ALA A 663 -52.25 -21.72 -18.81
N GLN A 664 -53.58 -21.62 -18.90
CA GLN A 664 -54.24 -20.38 -19.29
C GLN A 664 -54.02 -19.28 -18.25
N THR A 665 -54.22 -19.58 -16.95
CA THR A 665 -53.99 -18.62 -15.85
C THR A 665 -52.55 -18.14 -15.80
N PHE A 666 -51.57 -19.03 -16.00
CA PHE A 666 -50.17 -18.63 -16.08
C PHE A 666 -49.93 -17.70 -17.28
N THR A 667 -50.45 -18.05 -18.45
CA THR A 667 -50.29 -17.25 -19.68
C THR A 667 -50.93 -15.88 -19.55
N ASP A 668 -52.11 -15.78 -18.94
CA ASP A 668 -52.84 -14.52 -18.79
C ASP A 668 -52.08 -13.52 -17.90
N HIS A 669 -51.35 -13.99 -16.87
CA HIS A 669 -50.64 -13.12 -15.94
C HIS A 669 -49.15 -12.95 -16.25
N TYR A 670 -48.47 -13.98 -16.78
CA TYR A 670 -47.02 -14.00 -17.00
C TYR A 670 -46.59 -14.08 -18.46
N GLY A 671 -47.55 -14.25 -19.39
CA GLY A 671 -47.29 -14.38 -20.83
C GLY A 671 -46.96 -15.80 -21.27
N SER A 672 -46.92 -16.01 -22.59
CA SER A 672 -46.67 -17.32 -23.21
C SER A 672 -45.21 -17.60 -23.58
N THR A 673 -44.32 -16.63 -23.38
CA THR A 673 -42.92 -16.68 -23.84
C THR A 673 -41.96 -17.29 -22.82
N ILE A 674 -42.46 -17.65 -21.64
CA ILE A 674 -41.64 -18.18 -20.54
C ILE A 674 -42.27 -19.47 -19.99
N ASP A 675 -41.42 -20.41 -19.60
CA ASP A 675 -41.83 -21.70 -19.06
C ASP A 675 -42.08 -21.66 -17.54
N GLY A 676 -41.65 -20.58 -16.88
CA GLY A 676 -41.89 -20.39 -15.45
C GLY A 676 -41.31 -19.10 -14.89
N LYS A 677 -41.81 -18.69 -13.73
CA LYS A 677 -41.25 -17.63 -12.90
C LYS A 677 -40.45 -18.23 -11.76
N ASN A 678 -39.18 -17.85 -11.65
CA ASN A 678 -38.29 -18.30 -10.59
C ASN A 678 -38.12 -17.22 -9.52
N TYR A 679 -38.19 -17.63 -8.27
CA TYR A 679 -37.69 -16.86 -7.13
C TYR A 679 -37.26 -17.80 -5.99
N LEU A 680 -36.05 -17.59 -5.43
CA LEU A 680 -35.45 -18.37 -4.34
C LEU A 680 -35.60 -19.90 -4.52
N GLY A 681 -35.26 -20.43 -5.70
CA GLY A 681 -35.30 -21.87 -5.95
C GLY A 681 -36.70 -22.47 -6.08
N VAL A 682 -37.75 -21.63 -6.04
CA VAL A 682 -39.12 -22.00 -6.38
C VAL A 682 -39.43 -21.57 -7.80
N VAL A 683 -40.04 -22.49 -8.55
CA VAL A 683 -40.53 -22.22 -9.90
C VAL A 683 -42.04 -22.30 -9.92
N ILE A 684 -42.68 -21.19 -10.29
CA ILE A 684 -44.10 -21.15 -10.64
C ILE A 684 -44.23 -21.40 -12.14
N ALA A 685 -44.91 -22.47 -12.53
CA ALA A 685 -44.98 -22.91 -13.92
C ALA A 685 -46.42 -23.24 -14.37
N PRO A 686 -46.72 -23.20 -15.68
CA PRO A 686 -47.98 -23.72 -16.19
C PRO A 686 -48.03 -25.25 -16.07
N SER A 687 -49.24 -25.80 -15.98
CA SER A 687 -49.48 -27.24 -15.89
C SER A 687 -49.01 -28.00 -17.14
N THR A 688 -48.83 -27.30 -18.26
CA THR A 688 -48.36 -27.86 -19.55
C THR A 688 -46.84 -27.85 -19.71
N ALA A 689 -46.08 -27.15 -18.85
CA ALA A 689 -44.61 -27.07 -18.97
C ALA A 689 -43.95 -28.38 -18.54
N ALA A 690 -43.51 -29.20 -19.50
CA ALA A 690 -42.79 -30.45 -19.22
C ALA A 690 -41.30 -30.23 -18.94
N THR A 691 -40.70 -29.18 -19.52
CA THR A 691 -39.30 -28.74 -19.35
C THR A 691 -39.27 -27.26 -18.96
N PHE A 692 -38.18 -26.80 -18.35
CA PHE A 692 -37.98 -25.41 -17.90
C PHE A 692 -36.82 -24.76 -18.64
N GLU A 693 -36.97 -24.58 -19.95
CA GLU A 693 -35.89 -24.02 -20.79
C GLU A 693 -35.79 -22.50 -20.65
N SER A 694 -36.92 -21.82 -20.38
CA SER A 694 -37.00 -20.35 -20.27
C SER A 694 -37.63 -19.88 -18.95
N LEU A 695 -36.84 -19.89 -17.87
CA LEU A 695 -37.26 -19.35 -16.57
C LEU A 695 -36.95 -17.86 -16.46
N ALA A 696 -37.96 -17.02 -16.19
CA ALA A 696 -37.75 -15.62 -15.93
C ALA A 696 -37.67 -15.34 -14.42
N PRO A 697 -36.67 -14.56 -13.95
CA PRO A 697 -36.62 -14.14 -12.56
C PRO A 697 -37.77 -13.18 -12.24
N THR A 698 -38.14 -13.13 -10.97
CA THR A 698 -39.09 -12.14 -10.45
C THR A 698 -38.31 -10.98 -9.83
N ALA A 699 -38.40 -9.79 -10.44
CA ALA A 699 -37.77 -8.58 -9.91
C ALA A 699 -38.70 -7.95 -8.87
N GLY A 700 -38.24 -7.88 -7.61
CA GLY A 700 -38.97 -7.23 -6.53
C GLY A 700 -38.79 -5.71 -6.53
N LEU A 701 -39.58 -5.02 -5.71
CA LEU A 701 -39.51 -3.55 -5.59
C LEU A 701 -38.14 -3.07 -5.05
N SER A 702 -37.52 -3.85 -4.16
CA SER A 702 -36.18 -3.59 -3.62
C SER A 702 -35.14 -3.48 -4.73
N THR A 703 -35.22 -4.33 -5.75
CA THR A 703 -34.29 -4.32 -6.89
C THR A 703 -34.35 -3.02 -7.69
N ALA A 704 -35.52 -2.38 -7.78
CA ALA A 704 -35.67 -1.10 -8.47
C ALA A 704 -35.11 0.08 -7.65
N VAL A 705 -35.24 0.02 -6.32
CA VAL A 705 -34.65 1.01 -5.39
C VAL A 705 -33.12 0.96 -5.47
N ASP A 706 -32.55 -0.25 -5.45
CA ASP A 706 -31.10 -0.44 -5.48
C ASP A 706 -30.49 0.04 -6.81
N PHE A 707 -31.19 -0.19 -7.93
CA PHE A 707 -30.77 0.31 -9.24
C PHE A 707 -30.79 1.84 -9.33
N ALA A 708 -31.81 2.49 -8.77
CA ALA A 708 -31.92 3.94 -8.78
C ALA A 708 -30.80 4.61 -7.97
N ALA A 709 -30.41 4.03 -6.82
CA ALA A 709 -29.30 4.51 -6.01
C ALA A 709 -27.97 4.41 -6.78
N ALA A 710 -27.67 3.24 -7.35
CA ALA A 710 -26.43 3.01 -8.10
C ALA A 710 -26.26 3.94 -9.31
N LEU A 711 -27.34 4.26 -10.00
CA LEU A 711 -27.30 5.16 -11.17
C LEU A 711 -27.06 6.63 -10.79
N ALA A 712 -27.52 7.06 -9.60
CA ALA A 712 -27.26 8.41 -9.09
C ALA A 712 -25.77 8.63 -8.83
N ASP A 713 -25.12 7.64 -8.21
CA ASP A 713 -23.70 7.67 -7.86
C ASP A 713 -22.82 7.74 -9.12
N PHE A 714 -23.17 6.96 -10.15
CA PHE A 714 -22.47 7.01 -11.45
C PHE A 714 -22.59 8.39 -12.14
N SER A 715 -23.78 9.01 -12.10
CA SER A 715 -23.98 10.33 -12.68
C SER A 715 -23.17 11.41 -11.97
N ALA A 716 -23.00 11.32 -10.65
CA ALA A 716 -22.17 12.23 -9.88
C ALA A 716 -20.69 12.09 -10.25
N LEU A 717 -20.21 10.85 -10.42
CA LEU A 717 -18.84 10.56 -10.84
C LEU A 717 -18.55 11.09 -12.26
N ALA A 718 -19.46 10.89 -13.21
CA ALA A 718 -19.31 11.38 -14.58
C ALA A 718 -19.30 12.92 -14.66
N GLY A 719 -20.09 13.59 -13.82
CA GLY A 719 -20.11 15.06 -13.72
C GLY A 719 -18.84 15.68 -13.12
N SER A 720 -18.03 14.89 -12.41
CA SER A 720 -16.80 15.36 -11.75
C SER A 720 -15.59 15.55 -12.68
N ARG A 721 -15.72 15.29 -13.99
CA ARG A 721 -14.66 15.44 -15.00
C ARG A 721 -15.00 16.52 -16.05
N PRO A 722 -14.72 17.83 -15.82
CA PRO A 722 -15.11 18.90 -16.75
C PRO A 722 -13.96 19.44 -17.63
N ILE A 723 -14.34 19.92 -18.82
CA ILE A 723 -13.66 21.00 -19.57
C ILE A 723 -13.71 22.25 -18.69
N PRO A 724 -12.63 23.05 -18.58
CA PRO A 724 -12.65 24.26 -17.77
C PRO A 724 -13.75 25.22 -18.27
N PRO A 725 -14.72 25.62 -17.42
CA PRO A 725 -15.73 26.62 -17.79
C PRO A 725 -15.05 27.94 -18.17
N PRO A 726 -15.71 28.82 -18.95
CA PRO A 726 -15.20 30.18 -19.13
C PRO A 726 -14.97 30.80 -17.75
N ALA A 727 -13.89 31.58 -17.63
CA ALA A 727 -13.51 32.27 -16.40
C ALA A 727 -14.74 32.95 -15.78
N ALA A 728 -14.85 32.93 -14.45
CA ALA A 728 -16.02 33.45 -13.75
C ALA A 728 -16.06 35.00 -13.80
N GLU A 729 -17.21 35.61 -13.57
CA GLU A 729 -17.26 37.06 -13.33
C GLU A 729 -16.43 37.38 -12.07
N LEU A 730 -15.67 38.49 -12.07
CA LEU A 730 -15.00 39.00 -10.89
C LEU A 730 -16.05 39.54 -9.90
N PRO A 731 -16.28 38.91 -8.73
CA PRO A 731 -17.33 39.35 -7.82
C PRO A 731 -17.00 40.72 -7.20
N ALA A 732 -17.89 41.70 -7.43
CA ALA A 732 -17.92 43.04 -6.83
C ALA A 732 -16.53 43.65 -6.53
N PRO A 733 -15.84 44.27 -7.52
CA PRO A 733 -14.50 44.84 -7.37
C PRO A 733 -14.30 45.79 -6.17
N ALA A 734 -15.38 46.45 -5.72
CA ALA A 734 -15.39 47.29 -4.52
C ALA A 734 -15.14 46.51 -3.21
N THR A 735 -15.69 45.30 -3.09
CA THR A 735 -15.51 44.42 -1.92
C THR A 735 -14.07 43.94 -1.82
N LEU A 736 -13.48 43.54 -2.95
CA LEU A 736 -12.07 43.15 -3.03
C LEU A 736 -11.14 44.31 -2.63
N ALA A 737 -11.42 45.53 -3.09
CA ALA A 737 -10.67 46.71 -2.68
C ALA A 737 -10.77 46.99 -1.18
N GLY A 738 -11.94 46.75 -0.55
CA GLY A 738 -12.12 46.84 0.89
C GLY A 738 -11.23 45.86 1.66
N GLN A 739 -11.14 44.62 1.19
CA GLN A 739 -10.30 43.57 1.78
C GLN A 739 -8.81 43.85 1.65
N VAL A 740 -8.38 44.33 0.47
CA VAL A 740 -7.00 44.80 0.25
C VAL A 740 -6.61 45.88 1.27
N SER A 741 -7.51 46.82 1.54
CA SER A 741 -7.26 47.90 2.50
C SER A 741 -7.12 47.38 3.94
N LEU A 742 -7.90 46.39 4.34
CA LEU A 742 -7.84 45.80 5.68
C LEU A 742 -6.57 44.98 5.89
N GLN A 743 -6.22 44.13 4.93
CA GLN A 743 -5.08 43.22 5.06
C GLN A 743 -3.73 43.92 4.86
N LEU A 744 -3.68 45.05 4.14
CA LEU A 744 -2.46 45.86 4.02
C LEU A 744 -2.18 46.74 5.24
N ARG A 745 -3.04 46.73 6.27
CA ARG A 745 -2.77 47.47 7.52
C ARG A 745 -1.49 46.93 8.17
N PRO A 746 -0.49 47.78 8.47
CA PRO A 746 0.79 47.31 9.01
C PRO A 746 0.68 46.56 10.34
N GLN A 747 -0.31 46.90 11.17
CA GLN A 747 -0.63 46.18 12.42
C GLN A 747 -1.12 44.72 12.19
N VAL A 748 -1.56 44.37 10.98
CA VAL A 748 -2.03 43.03 10.59
C VAL A 748 -1.00 42.33 9.70
N ALA A 749 -0.48 43.03 8.70
CA ALA A 749 0.45 42.46 7.72
C ALA A 749 1.82 42.13 8.33
N MET A 750 2.31 42.93 9.28
CA MET A 750 3.66 42.73 9.83
C MET A 750 3.76 41.60 10.84
N PRO A 751 2.81 41.40 11.79
CA PRO A 751 2.84 40.22 12.65
C PRO A 751 2.68 38.91 11.86
N ALA A 752 1.79 38.89 10.86
CA ALA A 752 1.64 37.74 9.96
C ALA A 752 2.92 37.47 9.15
N ARG A 753 3.58 38.52 8.64
CA ARG A 753 4.88 38.41 7.99
C ARG A 753 5.98 37.92 8.94
N LEU A 754 5.95 38.36 10.20
CA LEU A 754 6.91 37.91 11.20
C LEU A 754 6.71 36.44 11.55
N ALA A 755 5.46 36.00 11.74
CA ALA A 755 5.11 34.61 11.99
C ALA A 755 5.55 33.68 10.84
N THR A 756 5.37 34.12 9.59
CA THR A 756 5.83 33.38 8.40
C THR A 756 7.34 33.39 8.20
N VAL A 757 8.02 34.48 8.57
CA VAL A 757 9.48 34.61 8.45
C VAL A 757 10.23 33.85 9.56
N LEU A 758 9.61 33.66 10.72
CA LEU A 758 10.23 33.01 11.88
C LEU A 758 9.86 31.54 12.06
N GLY A 759 8.69 31.08 11.58
CA GLY A 759 8.31 29.66 11.56
C GLY A 759 8.12 28.99 12.94
N GLY A 760 7.13 28.11 13.07
CA GLY A 760 7.11 27.09 14.14
C GLY A 760 6.69 27.51 15.57
N ILE A 761 6.57 28.79 15.91
CA ILE A 761 6.12 29.21 17.25
C ILE A 761 4.63 29.61 17.19
N GLY A 762 3.74 28.62 17.36
CA GLY A 762 2.28 28.79 17.27
C GLY A 762 1.72 29.85 18.24
N ASP A 763 2.35 30.01 19.40
CA ASP A 763 1.93 30.99 20.43
C ASP A 763 2.52 32.40 20.23
N LEU A 764 3.49 32.59 19.32
CA LEU A 764 4.16 33.89 19.18
C LEU A 764 3.19 34.97 18.71
N SER A 765 2.20 34.62 17.88
CA SER A 765 1.20 35.57 17.37
C SER A 765 0.24 36.06 18.46
N ALA A 766 -0.12 35.20 19.41
CA ALA A 766 -0.96 35.51 20.56
C ALA A 766 -0.20 36.30 21.63
N ASP A 767 1.05 35.92 21.91
CA ASP A 767 1.94 36.65 22.83
C ASP A 767 2.36 38.02 22.28
N LEU A 768 2.55 38.15 20.96
CA LEU A 768 2.83 39.42 20.27
C LEU A 768 1.64 40.38 20.29
N ALA A 769 0.41 39.87 20.31
CA ALA A 769 -0.79 40.70 20.41
C ALA A 769 -0.97 41.30 21.82
N THR A 770 -0.36 40.69 22.85
CA THR A 770 -0.46 41.11 24.26
C THR A 770 0.77 41.85 24.78
N SER A 771 1.95 41.65 24.20
CA SER A 771 3.22 42.23 24.67
C SER A 771 3.79 43.29 23.72
N ARG A 772 4.27 44.41 24.27
CA ARG A 772 4.85 45.53 23.47
C ARG A 772 6.30 45.30 23.02
N ARG A 773 6.96 44.17 23.38
CA ARG A 773 8.37 43.88 23.10
C ARG A 773 8.64 42.38 22.93
N LEU A 774 9.52 42.02 22.00
CA LEU A 774 9.99 40.67 21.69
C LEU A 774 11.23 40.29 22.52
N ASN A 775 11.25 39.13 23.20
CA ASN A 775 12.39 38.60 23.98
C ASN A 775 13.28 37.65 23.14
N PRO A 776 14.56 37.40 23.51
CA PRO A 776 15.44 36.45 22.81
C PRO A 776 15.06 34.98 23.06
N VAL A 777 15.18 34.14 22.02
CA VAL A 777 14.98 32.67 22.11
C VAL A 777 16.28 31.98 22.51
N MET A 778 16.28 31.15 23.56
CA MET A 778 17.41 30.28 23.97
C MET A 778 17.00 28.82 23.75
N ALA A 779 17.26 28.27 22.55
CA ALA A 779 16.98 26.88 22.22
C ALA A 779 18.25 26.02 22.38
N HIS A 780 18.08 24.75 22.74
CA HIS A 780 19.16 23.75 22.75
C HIS A 780 19.04 22.88 21.49
N PRO A 781 20.15 22.36 20.96
CA PRO A 781 20.10 21.52 19.77
C PRO A 781 19.47 20.17 20.09
N THR A 782 18.70 19.62 19.14
CA THR A 782 18.04 18.32 19.28
C THR A 782 18.48 17.38 18.17
N PHE A 783 18.69 16.11 18.53
CA PHE A 783 19.12 15.05 17.64
C PHE A 783 18.13 13.88 17.72
N ASP A 784 17.52 13.56 16.59
CA ASP A 784 16.61 12.40 16.47
C ASP A 784 17.34 11.09 16.13
N ASP A 785 18.68 11.11 16.05
CA ASP A 785 19.48 9.94 15.73
C ASP A 785 19.33 8.85 16.82
N PRO A 786 18.99 7.60 16.44
CA PRO A 786 18.91 6.50 17.38
C PRO A 786 20.32 6.05 17.83
N LEU A 787 20.50 5.85 19.14
CA LEU A 787 21.80 5.45 19.71
C LEU A 787 22.10 3.95 19.68
N PHE A 788 21.19 3.12 19.17
CA PHE A 788 21.38 1.69 19.01
C PHE A 788 22.60 1.36 18.12
N GLU A 789 22.68 1.98 16.94
CA GLU A 789 23.76 1.72 15.98
C GLU A 789 25.14 2.20 16.47
N PRO A 790 25.30 3.42 17.03
CA PRO A 790 26.55 3.84 17.67
C PRO A 790 27.01 2.88 18.78
N LEU A 791 26.09 2.40 19.64
CA LEU A 791 26.45 1.45 20.69
C LEU A 791 26.87 0.09 20.11
N ARG A 792 26.19 -0.38 19.06
CA ARG A 792 26.55 -1.62 18.35
C ARG A 792 27.97 -1.56 17.76
N GLN A 793 28.38 -0.40 17.25
CA GLN A 793 29.72 -0.17 16.70
C GLN A 793 30.81 -0.22 17.77
N LEU A 794 30.54 0.21 19.01
CA LEU A 794 31.45 0.03 20.14
C LEU A 794 31.59 -1.45 20.53
N GLY A 795 30.49 -2.21 20.44
CA GLY A 795 30.50 -3.64 20.66
C GLY A 795 29.09 -4.23 20.78
N GLN A 796 28.84 -5.33 20.07
CA GLN A 796 27.53 -6.00 20.07
C GLN A 796 27.18 -6.61 21.44
N ASP A 797 28.20 -6.94 22.25
CA ASP A 797 28.05 -7.43 23.62
C ASP A 797 27.40 -6.41 24.57
N TYR A 798 27.41 -5.11 24.23
CA TYR A 798 26.70 -4.09 25.01
C TYR A 798 25.19 -4.06 24.74
N ILE A 799 24.74 -4.63 23.61
CA ILE A 799 23.33 -4.77 23.29
C ILE A 799 22.79 -6.05 23.93
N ILE A 800 23.39 -7.20 23.60
CA ILE A 800 23.05 -8.51 24.15
C ILE A 800 24.35 -9.17 24.64
N PRO A 801 24.62 -9.17 25.96
CA PRO A 801 25.77 -9.88 26.50
C PRO A 801 25.66 -11.39 26.22
N ASN A 802 26.77 -12.00 25.80
CA ASN A 802 26.87 -13.42 25.44
C ASN A 802 25.99 -13.83 24.24
N ILE A 803 25.80 -12.95 23.26
CA ILE A 803 24.99 -13.20 22.05
C ILE A 803 25.40 -14.47 21.27
N ALA A 804 26.67 -14.85 21.33
CA ALA A 804 27.19 -16.09 20.73
C ALA A 804 26.53 -17.37 21.29
N GLY A 805 25.93 -17.29 22.48
CA GLY A 805 25.19 -18.40 23.10
C GLY A 805 23.82 -18.68 22.48
N LEU A 806 23.29 -17.78 21.63
CA LEU A 806 22.01 -17.99 20.94
C LEU A 806 22.18 -18.98 19.78
N PRO A 807 21.51 -20.14 19.74
CA PRO A 807 21.69 -21.12 18.66
C PRO A 807 21.30 -20.58 17.27
N THR A 808 21.91 -21.10 16.21
CA THR A 808 21.45 -20.83 14.82
C THR A 808 20.04 -21.38 14.60
N GLU A 809 19.24 -20.71 13.77
CA GLU A 809 17.83 -21.06 13.53
C GLU A 809 16.98 -21.04 14.81
N SER A 810 17.09 -19.93 15.56
CA SER A 810 16.33 -19.72 16.80
C SER A 810 15.53 -18.41 16.81
N ILE A 811 14.40 -18.44 17.50
CA ILE A 811 13.58 -17.26 17.82
C ILE A 811 13.39 -17.18 19.34
N ALA A 812 13.60 -16.01 19.91
CA ALA A 812 13.51 -15.77 21.35
C ALA A 812 12.88 -14.41 21.66
N LEU A 813 12.34 -14.25 22.87
CA LEU A 813 11.79 -12.99 23.35
C LEU A 813 12.68 -12.39 24.45
N MET A 814 12.85 -11.08 24.42
CA MET A 814 13.65 -10.29 25.37
C MET A 814 12.93 -8.98 25.70
N VAL A 815 13.34 -8.32 26.77
CA VAL A 815 12.81 -7.02 27.20
C VAL A 815 13.93 -5.96 27.19
N PRO A 816 13.62 -4.68 26.91
CA PRO A 816 14.59 -3.61 27.08
C PRO A 816 15.00 -3.42 28.54
N ASN A 817 16.30 -3.32 28.78
CA ASN A 817 16.82 -2.90 30.07
C ASN A 817 16.71 -1.36 30.18
N VAL A 818 15.56 -0.89 30.65
CA VAL A 818 15.26 0.55 30.78
C VAL A 818 16.31 1.27 31.62
N ARG A 819 16.84 0.63 32.67
CA ARG A 819 17.84 1.22 33.55
C ARG A 819 19.19 1.41 32.84
N PHE A 820 19.61 0.46 32.02
CA PHE A 820 20.80 0.60 31.19
C PHE A 820 20.63 1.72 30.17
N ILE A 821 19.49 1.76 29.47
CA ILE A 821 19.19 2.77 28.43
C ILE A 821 19.12 4.18 29.04
N GLU A 822 18.41 4.37 30.16
CA GLU A 822 18.38 5.65 30.88
C GLU A 822 19.78 6.10 31.30
N SER A 823 20.62 5.18 31.78
CA SER A 823 21.99 5.48 32.19
C SER A 823 22.87 5.92 31.01
N LEU A 824 22.80 5.17 29.90
CA LEU A 824 23.51 5.49 28.65
C LEU A 824 23.13 6.89 28.16
N LEU A 825 21.84 7.17 28.01
CA LEU A 825 21.34 8.44 27.49
C LEU A 825 21.66 9.62 28.43
N ALA A 826 21.61 9.41 29.76
CA ALA A 826 22.05 10.43 30.71
C ALA A 826 23.56 10.76 30.56
N GLY A 827 24.37 9.74 30.26
CA GLY A 827 25.79 9.88 29.94
C GLY A 827 26.05 10.69 28.68
N VAL A 828 25.41 10.31 27.57
CA VAL A 828 25.49 11.00 26.26
C VAL A 828 25.14 12.48 26.40
N ASN A 829 23.98 12.78 26.99
CA ASN A 829 23.53 14.16 27.18
C ASN A 829 24.47 14.98 28.05
N THR A 830 25.07 14.36 29.07
CA THR A 830 26.04 15.06 29.93
C THR A 830 27.34 15.38 29.21
N GLU A 831 27.88 14.43 28.45
CA GLU A 831 29.13 14.68 27.73
C GLU A 831 28.92 15.72 26.63
N PHE A 832 27.81 15.63 25.88
CA PHE A 832 27.51 16.62 24.86
C PHE A 832 27.29 18.03 25.44
N ALA A 833 26.62 18.15 26.60
CA ALA A 833 26.50 19.44 27.30
C ALA A 833 27.87 20.05 27.69
N ARG A 834 28.88 19.20 27.95
CA ARG A 834 30.25 19.65 28.28
C ARG A 834 30.97 20.10 27.01
N GLU A 835 30.84 19.35 25.91
CA GLU A 835 31.40 19.74 24.61
C GLU A 835 30.81 21.05 24.11
N LEU A 836 29.49 21.24 24.24
CA LEU A 836 28.84 22.51 23.90
C LEU A 836 29.41 23.67 24.72
N LEU A 837 29.58 23.50 26.04
CA LEU A 837 30.17 24.54 26.88
C LEU A 837 31.63 24.81 26.54
N TRP A 838 32.41 23.77 26.27
CA TRP A 838 33.82 23.87 25.88
C TRP A 838 33.99 24.64 24.58
N ASN A 839 33.08 24.44 23.63
CA ASN A 839 33.05 25.12 22.34
C ASN A 839 32.30 26.47 22.38
N GLU A 840 32.02 27.03 23.58
CA GLU A 840 31.34 28.32 23.78
C GLU A 840 29.93 28.41 23.15
N TYR A 841 29.26 27.27 22.96
CA TYR A 841 27.90 27.23 22.45
C TYR A 841 26.92 27.83 23.48
N PRO A 842 25.93 28.65 23.05
CA PRO A 842 24.96 29.26 23.95
C PRO A 842 23.98 28.23 24.53
N THR A 843 24.29 27.67 25.71
CA THR A 843 23.44 26.69 26.40
C THR A 843 23.45 26.89 27.92
N ASP A 844 22.36 26.48 28.58
CA ASP A 844 22.27 26.40 30.04
C ASP A 844 22.68 25.01 30.59
N GLN A 845 23.08 24.09 29.71
CA GLN A 845 23.47 22.70 30.00
C GLN A 845 22.36 21.82 30.61
N ARG A 846 21.08 22.19 30.46
CA ARG A 846 19.94 21.44 31.00
C ARG A 846 19.08 20.76 29.94
N GLY A 847 19.31 21.07 28.66
CA GLY A 847 18.59 20.50 27.54
C GLY A 847 18.75 18.99 27.43
N THR A 848 17.79 18.32 26.75
CA THR A 848 17.93 16.91 26.38
C THR A 848 18.20 16.85 24.88
N TYR A 849 19.45 16.62 24.54
CA TYR A 849 19.96 16.67 23.16
C TYR A 849 19.65 15.36 22.41
N PHE A 850 19.81 14.21 23.09
CA PHE A 850 19.54 12.87 22.56
C PHE A 850 18.49 12.18 23.41
N ALA A 851 17.36 11.80 22.82
CA ALA A 851 16.23 11.21 23.54
C ALA A 851 15.76 9.84 22.99
N ARG A 852 16.38 9.34 21.92
CA ARG A 852 16.02 8.07 21.25
C ARG A 852 17.17 7.06 21.34
N PHE A 853 16.85 5.83 21.74
CA PHE A 853 17.80 4.72 21.72
C PHE A 853 17.53 3.82 20.52
N PHE A 854 16.29 3.35 20.34
CA PHE A 854 15.95 2.46 19.23
C PHE A 854 15.63 3.24 17.96
N ASP A 855 15.92 2.62 16.81
CA ASP A 855 15.41 3.10 15.54
C ASP A 855 13.90 2.80 15.47
N ALA A 856 13.12 3.87 15.33
CA ALA A 856 11.66 3.83 15.29
C ALA A 856 11.13 4.58 14.06
N ALA A 857 11.91 4.66 12.97
CA ALA A 857 11.48 5.29 11.73
C ALA A 857 10.14 4.73 11.21
N ASP A 858 9.89 3.43 11.41
CA ASP A 858 8.67 2.74 10.97
C ASP A 858 7.45 2.96 11.90
N ALA A 859 7.65 3.59 13.06
CA ALA A 859 6.60 3.82 14.06
C ALA A 859 5.65 4.99 13.71
N GLY A 860 5.95 5.74 12.65
CA GLY A 860 5.30 7.00 12.30
C GLY A 860 5.89 8.22 13.02
N GLU A 861 5.69 9.41 12.44
CA GLU A 861 6.28 10.68 12.94
C GLU A 861 5.85 11.05 14.38
N ASP A 862 4.72 10.51 14.85
CA ASP A 862 4.10 10.86 16.14
C ASP A 862 4.62 10.06 17.35
N ARG A 863 5.56 9.12 17.18
CA ARG A 863 6.06 8.34 18.33
C ARG A 863 6.85 9.24 19.29
N PRO A 864 6.51 9.27 20.59
CA PRO A 864 7.25 10.04 21.58
C PRO A 864 8.69 9.52 21.73
N PRO A 865 9.64 10.35 22.19
CA PRO A 865 11.00 9.92 22.48
C PRO A 865 11.05 8.77 23.50
N ASP A 866 12.09 7.93 23.41
CA ASP A 866 12.26 6.77 24.28
C ASP A 866 12.45 7.15 25.76
N ILE A 867 13.03 8.33 26.03
CA ILE A 867 13.13 8.92 27.36
C ILE A 867 12.43 10.30 27.41
N PRO A 868 11.80 10.67 28.55
CA PRO A 868 11.39 12.04 28.78
C PRO A 868 12.60 12.94 29.03
N GLU A 869 12.40 14.26 28.94
CA GLU A 869 13.45 15.25 29.21
C GLU A 869 14.13 15.00 30.58
N VAL A 870 15.46 14.91 30.58
CA VAL A 870 16.25 14.46 31.74
C VAL A 870 16.06 15.39 32.95
N HIS A 871 15.83 16.68 32.72
CA HIS A 871 15.60 17.64 33.80
C HIS A 871 14.24 17.49 34.51
N LEU A 872 13.33 16.68 33.96
CA LEU A 872 12.01 16.37 34.54
C LEU A 872 11.97 15.03 35.28
N TRP A 873 13.07 14.26 35.30
CA TRP A 873 13.12 12.95 35.95
C TRP A 873 12.96 13.04 37.47
N LYS A 874 12.04 12.23 38.01
CA LYS A 874 11.67 12.21 39.44
C LYS A 874 11.56 10.82 40.04
N ARG A 875 11.58 9.77 39.23
CA ARG A 875 11.47 8.37 39.68
C ARG A 875 12.85 7.76 39.77
N ASP A 876 12.94 6.59 40.41
CA ASP A 876 14.16 5.79 40.45
C ASP A 876 14.60 5.41 39.03
N LEU A 877 15.89 5.15 38.85
CA LEU A 877 16.48 4.84 37.56
C LEU A 877 15.88 3.55 36.97
N GLY A 878 15.49 3.57 35.71
CA GLY A 878 14.75 2.51 35.03
C GLY A 878 13.22 2.60 35.13
N ALA A 879 12.67 3.59 35.85
CA ALA A 879 11.23 3.80 35.97
C ALA A 879 10.75 5.15 35.40
N ASN A 880 11.65 5.96 34.83
CA ASN A 880 11.29 7.25 34.23
C ASN A 880 10.66 7.07 32.83
N SER A 881 10.95 5.95 32.16
CA SER A 881 10.61 5.71 30.75
C SER A 881 9.62 4.55 30.57
N PRO A 882 8.31 4.76 30.85
CA PRO A 882 7.30 3.70 30.80
C PRO A 882 7.10 3.11 29.39
N GLN A 883 7.41 3.87 28.34
CA GLN A 883 7.30 3.40 26.95
C GLN A 883 8.23 2.22 26.68
N LEU A 884 9.47 2.26 27.19
CA LEU A 884 10.44 1.18 27.05
C LEU A 884 10.07 -0.06 27.88
N ALA A 885 9.38 0.12 29.01
CA ALA A 885 8.94 -0.99 29.85
C ALA A 885 7.75 -1.78 29.26
N GLY A 886 6.98 -1.16 28.35
CA GLY A 886 5.87 -1.78 27.63
C GLY A 886 6.26 -2.42 26.29
N LEU A 887 7.56 -2.62 26.04
CA LEU A 887 8.09 -3.11 24.78
C LEU A 887 8.63 -4.54 24.93
N LEU A 888 8.22 -5.43 24.03
CA LEU A 888 8.69 -6.81 23.95
C LEU A 888 9.47 -7.00 22.64
N VAL A 889 10.71 -7.49 22.74
CA VAL A 889 11.63 -7.61 21.59
C VAL A 889 11.76 -9.07 21.16
N LEU A 890 11.34 -9.36 19.94
CA LEU A 890 11.57 -10.62 19.24
C LEU A 890 12.97 -10.62 18.62
N VAL A 891 13.82 -11.54 19.07
CA VAL A 891 15.16 -11.78 18.55
C VAL A 891 15.12 -13.00 17.64
N VAL A 892 15.50 -12.82 16.38
CA VAL A 892 15.46 -13.86 15.35
C VAL A 892 16.85 -14.08 14.79
N ARG A 893 17.40 -15.28 15.00
CA ARG A 893 18.65 -15.73 14.40
C ARG A 893 18.37 -16.80 13.35
N ALA A 894 18.26 -16.41 12.08
CA ALA A 894 17.80 -17.31 11.02
C ALA A 894 18.31 -16.90 9.62
N GLU A 895 18.64 -17.90 8.80
CA GLU A 895 18.96 -17.70 7.37
C GLU A 895 17.77 -17.09 6.60
N LEU A 896 16.53 -17.34 7.06
CA LEU A 896 15.29 -16.79 6.49
C LEU A 896 15.39 -15.28 6.23
N LEU A 897 15.76 -14.50 7.25
CA LEU A 897 15.77 -13.03 7.16
C LEU A 897 16.99 -12.50 6.41
N VAL A 898 18.05 -13.30 6.28
CA VAL A 898 19.21 -12.98 5.44
C VAL A 898 18.84 -13.13 3.96
N ARG A 899 18.11 -14.20 3.62
CA ARG A 899 17.74 -14.50 2.23
C ARG A 899 16.49 -13.76 1.75
N PHE A 900 15.52 -13.57 2.65
CA PHE A 900 14.27 -12.88 2.42
C PHE A 900 14.17 -11.67 3.37
N PRO A 901 14.96 -10.60 3.13
CA PRO A 901 14.96 -9.42 3.99
C PRO A 901 13.62 -8.67 4.01
N ASP A 902 12.78 -8.85 2.97
CA ASP A 902 11.44 -8.29 2.84
C ASP A 902 10.35 -9.11 3.57
N THR A 903 10.74 -10.07 4.41
CA THR A 903 9.79 -10.85 5.22
C THR A 903 9.02 -9.91 6.15
N ILE A 904 7.69 -9.99 6.11
CA ILE A 904 6.83 -9.21 6.99
C ILE A 904 6.77 -9.94 8.34
N VAL A 905 7.22 -9.27 9.39
CA VAL A 905 7.16 -9.78 10.76
C VAL A 905 6.10 -8.99 11.53
N PHE A 906 5.14 -9.67 12.13
CA PHE A 906 4.08 -9.05 12.92
C PHE A 906 3.59 -9.98 14.03
N ALA A 907 2.82 -9.46 14.98
CA ALA A 907 2.15 -10.24 16.00
C ALA A 907 0.63 -10.25 15.75
N GLN A 908 -0.01 -11.41 15.85
CA GLN A 908 -1.45 -11.56 15.66
C GLN A 908 -2.09 -12.31 16.81
N ARG A 909 -3.26 -11.84 17.24
CA ARG A 909 -4.00 -12.46 18.33
C ARG A 909 -4.47 -13.88 17.97
N GLY A 910 -4.42 -14.78 18.95
CA GLY A 910 -4.94 -16.14 18.83
C GLY A 910 -6.40 -16.26 19.23
N VAL A 911 -6.99 -17.43 18.92
CA VAL A 911 -8.27 -17.90 19.44
C VAL A 911 -8.14 -19.36 19.88
N PHE A 912 -8.88 -19.76 20.91
CA PHE A 912 -8.95 -21.16 21.33
C PHE A 912 -9.88 -21.96 20.41
N THR A 913 -9.45 -23.15 19.97
CA THR A 913 -10.20 -24.00 19.03
C THR A 913 -11.11 -25.01 19.71
N ASP A 914 -10.94 -25.24 21.02
CA ASP A 914 -11.65 -26.29 21.75
C ASP A 914 -12.91 -25.75 22.45
N ALA A 915 -13.91 -26.61 22.66
CA ALA A 915 -15.20 -26.23 23.28
C ALA A 915 -15.06 -25.71 24.73
N ASP A 916 -13.99 -26.10 25.43
CA ASP A 916 -13.65 -25.64 26.78
C ASP A 916 -12.72 -24.41 26.77
N GLY A 917 -12.30 -23.92 25.59
CA GLY A 917 -11.61 -22.65 25.39
C GLY A 917 -10.22 -22.53 26.03
N THR A 918 -9.47 -23.62 26.25
CA THR A 918 -8.26 -23.58 27.11
C THR A 918 -7.02 -24.35 26.63
N THR A 919 -7.12 -25.29 25.67
CA THR A 919 -6.02 -26.23 25.36
C THR A 919 -5.33 -26.05 24.00
N SER A 920 -6.07 -25.91 22.89
CA SER A 920 -5.51 -25.69 21.55
C SER A 920 -5.77 -24.27 21.06
N ARG A 921 -4.74 -23.61 20.53
CA ARG A 921 -4.75 -22.22 20.05
C ARG A 921 -4.48 -22.20 18.54
N THR A 922 -5.21 -21.35 17.81
CA THR A 922 -4.95 -21.03 16.40
C THR A 922 -4.95 -19.51 16.21
N LEU A 923 -4.53 -19.04 15.03
CA LEU A 923 -4.62 -17.62 14.67
C LEU A 923 -6.08 -17.17 14.55
N ASP A 924 -6.43 -16.05 15.17
CA ASP A 924 -7.70 -15.38 14.89
C ASP A 924 -7.54 -14.51 13.65
N VAL A 925 -8.04 -14.98 12.50
CA VAL A 925 -7.98 -14.25 11.22
C VAL A 925 -8.67 -12.88 11.25
N THR A 926 -9.56 -12.65 12.22
CA THR A 926 -10.22 -11.36 12.45
C THR A 926 -9.64 -10.58 13.62
N GLY A 927 -8.66 -11.16 14.31
CA GLY A 927 -8.05 -10.64 15.53
C GLY A 927 -7.15 -9.43 15.29
N GLU A 928 -6.73 -8.83 16.38
CA GLU A 928 -5.81 -7.69 16.39
C GLU A 928 -4.44 -8.09 15.81
N VAL A 929 -3.89 -7.24 14.94
CA VAL A 929 -2.55 -7.36 14.35
C VAL A 929 -1.71 -6.17 14.82
N ARG A 930 -0.53 -6.45 15.38
CA ARG A 930 0.47 -5.46 15.79
C ARG A 930 1.75 -5.61 15.00
N TYR A 931 2.25 -4.50 14.48
CA TYR A 931 3.52 -4.44 13.76
C TYR A 931 4.66 -4.03 14.69
N PRO A 932 5.92 -4.39 14.35
CA PRO A 932 7.06 -3.95 15.12
C PRO A 932 7.21 -2.43 15.01
N VAL A 933 7.45 -1.80 16.17
CA VAL A 933 7.63 -0.36 16.33
C VAL A 933 9.12 -0.01 16.40
N ILE A 934 9.98 -1.00 16.65
CA ILE A 934 11.43 -0.88 16.55
C ILE A 934 11.99 -2.02 15.69
N THR A 935 13.05 -1.72 14.94
CA THR A 935 13.83 -2.73 14.21
C THR A 935 15.31 -2.55 14.48
N GLY A 936 16.07 -3.65 14.45
CA GLY A 936 17.52 -3.62 14.65
C GLY A 936 18.18 -4.86 14.07
N ARG A 937 19.49 -4.78 13.80
CA ARG A 937 20.28 -5.91 13.28
C ARG A 937 21.61 -6.02 14.03
N LEU A 938 22.03 -7.25 14.30
CA LEU A 938 23.33 -7.61 14.90
C LEU A 938 24.00 -8.64 13.98
N ASP A 939 25.32 -8.56 13.84
CA ASP A 939 26.05 -9.44 12.92
C ASP A 939 26.26 -10.84 13.54
N PRO A 940 26.29 -11.92 12.73
CA PRO A 940 26.14 -11.93 11.28
C PRO A 940 24.69 -12.10 10.79
N ASP A 941 23.78 -12.61 11.61
CA ASP A 941 22.48 -13.14 11.17
C ASP A 941 21.33 -12.92 12.17
N ILE A 942 21.38 -11.86 12.99
CA ILE A 942 20.41 -11.60 14.05
C ILE A 942 19.59 -10.34 13.74
N SER A 943 18.27 -10.49 13.73
CA SER A 943 17.32 -9.38 13.58
C SER A 943 16.50 -9.21 14.86
N LEU A 944 16.23 -7.95 15.22
CA LEU A 944 15.46 -7.54 16.39
C LEU A 944 14.19 -6.83 15.93
N TYR A 945 13.05 -7.23 16.47
CA TYR A 945 11.74 -6.63 16.20
C TYR A 945 11.02 -6.36 17.52
N GLY A 946 10.77 -5.11 17.87
CA GLY A 946 10.12 -4.79 19.14
C GLY A 946 8.67 -4.34 18.96
N PHE A 947 7.80 -4.86 19.80
CA PHE A 947 6.36 -4.68 19.77
C PHE A 947 5.89 -4.00 21.06
N GLU A 948 4.98 -3.03 20.96
CA GLU A 948 4.32 -2.41 22.11
C GLU A 948 3.29 -3.39 22.71
N MET A 949 3.78 -4.28 23.56
CA MET A 949 3.02 -5.28 24.30
C MET A 949 3.81 -5.76 25.51
N THR A 950 3.10 -6.20 26.54
CA THR A 950 3.72 -6.82 27.71
C THR A 950 3.88 -8.33 27.54
N GLU A 951 4.76 -8.96 28.32
CA GLU A 951 4.93 -10.42 28.36
C GLU A 951 3.61 -11.16 28.64
N GLN A 952 2.78 -10.63 29.54
CA GLN A 952 1.52 -11.25 29.99
C GLN A 952 0.46 -11.17 28.91
N GLU A 953 0.43 -10.04 28.19
CA GLU A 953 -0.44 -9.85 27.04
C GLU A 953 -0.05 -10.78 25.88
N ALA A 954 1.26 -10.92 25.61
CA ALA A 954 1.75 -11.84 24.59
C ALA A 954 1.45 -13.31 24.92
N ALA A 955 1.63 -13.73 26.19
CA ALA A 955 1.34 -15.09 26.63
C ALA A 955 -0.17 -15.43 26.65
N GLY A 956 -1.01 -14.43 26.90
CA GLY A 956 -2.45 -14.61 27.11
C GLY A 956 -2.80 -15.18 28.49
N THR A 957 -4.09 -15.46 28.70
CA THR A 957 -4.65 -16.01 29.95
C THR A 957 -5.48 -17.26 29.65
N THR A 958 -6.17 -17.84 30.64
CA THR A 958 -7.08 -18.97 30.42
C THR A 958 -8.30 -18.62 29.55
N THR A 959 -8.60 -17.33 29.39
CA THR A 959 -9.72 -16.85 28.55
C THR A 959 -9.25 -16.06 27.34
N ASP A 960 -7.96 -15.73 27.26
CA ASP A 960 -7.35 -14.97 26.17
C ASP A 960 -6.21 -15.77 25.57
N ALA A 961 -6.30 -16.11 24.29
CA ALA A 961 -5.33 -17.00 23.65
C ALA A 961 -3.97 -16.33 23.40
N GLY A 962 -3.78 -15.04 23.70
CA GLY A 962 -2.50 -14.35 23.56
C GLY A 962 -2.13 -14.04 22.11
N PHE A 963 -0.84 -13.87 21.82
CA PHE A 963 -0.33 -13.49 20.51
C PHE A 963 0.62 -14.53 19.89
N PHE A 964 0.52 -14.66 18.58
CA PHE A 964 1.45 -15.38 17.72
C PHE A 964 2.36 -14.40 16.99
N PHE A 965 3.66 -14.67 17.01
CA PHE A 965 4.62 -13.99 16.15
C PHE A 965 4.64 -14.68 14.79
N CYS A 966 4.42 -13.86 13.76
CA CYS A 966 4.13 -14.28 12.40
C CYS A 966 5.26 -13.83 11.47
N PHE A 967 5.72 -14.75 10.63
CA PHE A 967 6.63 -14.51 9.52
C PHE A 967 5.85 -14.77 8.24
N MET A 968 5.67 -13.72 7.44
CA MET A 968 4.86 -13.78 6.24
C MET A 968 5.69 -13.34 5.04
N GLU A 969 5.63 -14.14 3.98
CA GLU A 969 6.16 -13.75 2.68
C GLU A 969 5.36 -12.58 2.10
N ARG A 970 6.03 -11.64 1.43
CA ARG A 970 5.38 -10.43 0.93
C ARG A 970 4.31 -10.76 -0.13
N PRO A 971 3.01 -10.48 0.13
CA PRO A 971 1.91 -10.98 -0.71
C PRO A 971 1.77 -10.28 -2.08
N GLY A 972 2.52 -9.19 -2.32
CA GLY A 972 2.46 -8.41 -3.57
C GLY A 972 3.33 -8.94 -4.72
N GLN A 973 4.15 -9.97 -4.49
CA GLN A 973 4.97 -10.57 -5.54
C GLN A 973 4.48 -11.98 -5.83
N LEU A 974 3.56 -12.11 -6.79
CA LEU A 974 3.07 -13.43 -7.20
C LEU A 974 4.19 -14.28 -7.79
N ARG A 975 4.29 -15.50 -7.30
CA ARG A 975 5.23 -16.53 -7.76
C ARG A 975 4.45 -17.60 -8.50
N PHE A 976 5.05 -18.17 -9.53
CA PHE A 976 4.46 -19.28 -10.29
C PHE A 976 5.39 -20.47 -10.17
N GLY A 977 4.90 -21.62 -9.78
CA GLY A 977 5.77 -22.74 -9.44
C GLY A 977 5.00 -23.91 -8.88
N LEU A 978 5.76 -24.95 -8.55
CA LEU A 978 5.30 -26.12 -7.81
C LEU A 978 6.37 -26.47 -6.77
N ASP A 979 5.93 -26.99 -5.64
CA ASP A 979 6.85 -27.24 -4.53
C ASP A 979 7.81 -28.40 -4.85
N LEU A 980 9.04 -28.27 -4.34
CA LEU A 980 10.07 -29.31 -4.39
C LEU A 980 10.30 -29.80 -2.96
N ASP A 981 10.02 -31.07 -2.69
CA ASP A 981 10.29 -31.63 -1.37
C ASP A 981 11.80 -31.73 -1.11
N GLU A 982 12.25 -31.38 0.10
CA GLU A 982 13.64 -31.63 0.55
C GLU A 982 13.97 -33.13 0.52
N ASP A 983 13.00 -33.99 0.91
CA ASP A 983 13.14 -35.44 0.83
C ASP A 983 12.65 -35.99 -0.52
N ARG A 984 13.62 -36.31 -1.39
CA ARG A 984 13.40 -36.93 -2.69
C ARG A 984 12.63 -38.25 -2.60
N ASN A 985 12.76 -39.00 -1.50
CA ASN A 985 12.20 -40.34 -1.37
C ASN A 985 10.77 -40.35 -0.80
N SER A 986 10.32 -39.25 -0.23
CA SER A 986 8.95 -39.13 0.29
C SER A 986 7.92 -39.20 -0.85
N PRO A 987 6.80 -39.93 -0.69
CA PRO A 987 5.74 -39.98 -1.69
C PRO A 987 5.09 -38.59 -1.85
N ALA A 988 4.44 -38.35 -3.00
CA ALA A 988 3.64 -37.13 -3.18
C ALA A 988 2.51 -37.06 -2.12
N PRO A 989 2.22 -35.87 -1.56
CA PRO A 989 1.11 -35.69 -0.65
C PRO A 989 -0.22 -35.96 -1.37
N GLN A 990 -1.30 -36.14 -0.60
CA GLN A 990 -2.62 -36.32 -1.21
C GLN A 990 -3.10 -34.99 -1.80
N LEU A 991 -3.47 -34.97 -3.09
CA LEU A 991 -3.98 -33.80 -3.79
C LEU A 991 -5.42 -33.44 -3.36
N LEU A 992 -5.57 -32.76 -2.21
CA LEU A 992 -6.87 -32.31 -1.71
C LEU A 992 -7.30 -30.99 -2.35
N SER A 993 -6.35 -30.09 -2.56
CA SER A 993 -6.47 -28.78 -3.18
C SER A 993 -5.33 -28.56 -4.18
N TRP A 994 -5.37 -27.47 -4.96
CA TRP A 994 -4.24 -27.12 -5.83
C TRP A 994 -2.99 -26.67 -5.07
N ASN A 995 -3.12 -26.25 -3.80
CA ASN A 995 -1.96 -25.96 -2.94
C ASN A 995 -1.16 -27.23 -2.60
N ASP A 996 -1.74 -28.42 -2.73
CA ASP A 996 -1.04 -29.69 -2.52
C ASP A 996 -0.31 -30.19 -3.79
N LEU A 997 -0.43 -29.46 -4.90
CA LEU A 997 0.18 -29.84 -6.18
C LEU A 997 1.69 -29.59 -6.14
N ASN A 998 2.46 -30.66 -6.29
CA ASN A 998 3.92 -30.61 -6.35
C ASN A 998 4.46 -31.27 -7.63
N TRP A 999 5.77 -31.11 -7.90
CA TRP A 999 6.40 -31.67 -9.10
C TRP A 999 6.30 -33.20 -9.23
N LYS A 1000 6.08 -33.93 -8.13
CA LYS A 1000 5.95 -35.41 -8.13
C LYS A 1000 4.60 -35.89 -8.65
N HIS A 1001 3.58 -35.03 -8.69
CA HIS A 1001 2.26 -35.35 -9.27
C HIS A 1001 2.25 -35.38 -10.80
N LEU A 1002 3.23 -34.74 -11.45
CA LEU A 1002 3.24 -34.55 -12.89
C LEU A 1002 3.82 -35.75 -13.65
N GLN A 1003 3.19 -36.09 -14.78
CA GLN A 1003 3.61 -37.14 -15.69
C GLN A 1003 4.71 -36.68 -16.66
N HIS A 1004 5.49 -37.64 -17.17
CA HIS A 1004 6.48 -37.41 -18.24
C HIS A 1004 5.86 -37.69 -19.62
N ALA A 1005 6.45 -37.12 -20.67
CA ALA A 1005 6.06 -37.40 -22.05
C ALA A 1005 6.17 -38.89 -22.47
N ALA A 1006 6.88 -39.73 -21.69
CA ALA A 1006 7.18 -41.12 -22.03
C ALA A 1006 6.81 -42.15 -20.93
N GLY A 1007 6.03 -41.80 -19.90
CA GLY A 1007 5.67 -42.77 -18.85
C GLY A 1007 4.94 -42.19 -17.62
N PRO A 1008 4.46 -43.05 -16.71
CA PRO A 1008 3.74 -42.66 -15.49
C PRO A 1008 4.61 -41.79 -14.56
N PRO A 1009 4.01 -41.06 -13.60
CA PRO A 1009 4.76 -40.22 -12.67
C PRO A 1009 5.74 -41.08 -11.85
N SER A 1010 6.96 -40.58 -11.64
CA SER A 1010 8.03 -41.29 -10.94
C SER A 1010 8.65 -40.43 -9.85
N THR A 1011 8.97 -41.02 -8.70
CA THR A 1011 9.74 -40.34 -7.64
C THR A 1011 11.24 -40.28 -7.95
N GLU A 1012 11.73 -41.11 -8.87
CA GLU A 1012 13.15 -41.17 -9.25
C GLU A 1012 13.55 -40.11 -10.29
N GLN A 1013 12.66 -39.71 -11.20
CA GLN A 1013 12.91 -38.72 -12.24
C GLN A 1013 11.74 -37.73 -12.26
N LEU A 1014 11.99 -36.43 -12.09
CA LEU A 1014 10.97 -35.37 -12.19
C LEU A 1014 10.84 -34.87 -13.64
N PRO A 1015 9.65 -34.49 -14.12
CA PRO A 1015 9.48 -34.02 -15.49
C PRO A 1015 10.29 -32.76 -15.77
N ALA A 1016 10.77 -32.64 -17.01
CA ALA A 1016 11.61 -31.53 -17.46
C ALA A 1016 10.82 -30.22 -17.63
N GLN A 1017 9.51 -30.33 -17.85
CA GLN A 1017 8.57 -29.22 -18.04
C GLN A 1017 7.16 -29.68 -17.68
N VAL A 1018 6.28 -28.73 -17.36
CA VAL A 1018 4.85 -28.98 -17.22
C VAL A 1018 4.24 -29.23 -18.60
N LEU A 1019 3.61 -30.40 -18.78
CA LEU A 1019 2.93 -30.78 -20.02
C LEU A 1019 1.42 -30.81 -19.76
N VAL A 1020 0.67 -29.95 -20.44
CA VAL A 1020 -0.76 -29.77 -20.17
C VAL A 1020 -1.54 -31.00 -20.59
N ASP A 1021 -1.34 -31.49 -21.82
CA ASP A 1021 -2.13 -32.59 -22.39
C ASP A 1021 -1.80 -33.93 -21.70
N ALA A 1022 -0.54 -34.14 -21.30
CA ALA A 1022 -0.11 -35.35 -20.59
C ALA A 1022 -0.71 -35.46 -19.16
N ASN A 1023 -1.14 -34.33 -18.59
CA ASN A 1023 -1.66 -34.24 -17.23
C ASN A 1023 -3.15 -33.88 -17.17
N ALA A 1024 -3.89 -34.04 -18.28
CA ALA A 1024 -5.31 -33.67 -18.39
C ALA A 1024 -6.24 -34.36 -17.37
N GLY A 1025 -5.79 -35.43 -16.69
CA GLY A 1025 -6.55 -36.13 -15.65
C GLY A 1025 -6.33 -35.64 -14.22
N LEU A 1026 -5.50 -34.60 -14.00
CA LEU A 1026 -5.29 -34.05 -12.65
C LEU A 1026 -6.53 -33.31 -12.17
N THR A 1027 -7.09 -33.77 -11.05
CA THR A 1027 -8.17 -33.09 -10.33
C THR A 1027 -8.00 -33.25 -8.82
N PRO A 1028 -8.05 -32.16 -8.05
CA PRO A 1028 -8.04 -32.22 -6.59
C PRO A 1028 -9.34 -32.82 -6.05
N ALA A 1029 -9.33 -33.30 -4.81
CA ALA A 1029 -10.52 -33.83 -4.15
C ALA A 1029 -11.58 -32.74 -3.88
N THR A 1030 -11.15 -31.49 -3.67
CA THR A 1030 -12.04 -30.35 -3.42
C THR A 1030 -12.75 -29.93 -4.71
N VAL A 1031 -14.08 -29.87 -4.65
CA VAL A 1031 -14.95 -29.50 -5.78
C VAL A 1031 -14.99 -27.97 -5.95
N GLY A 1032 -15.13 -27.49 -7.19
CA GLY A 1032 -15.31 -26.06 -7.49
C GLY A 1032 -14.01 -25.27 -7.70
N LEU A 1033 -12.86 -25.95 -7.71
CA LEU A 1033 -11.56 -25.36 -8.04
C LEU A 1033 -11.34 -25.25 -9.57
N PRO A 1034 -10.44 -24.37 -10.05
CA PRO A 1034 -10.12 -24.24 -11.46
C PRO A 1034 -9.72 -25.59 -12.10
N ALA A 1035 -10.23 -25.88 -13.31
CA ALA A 1035 -9.92 -27.14 -13.98
C ALA A 1035 -8.59 -27.08 -14.77
N TRP A 1036 -7.77 -28.12 -14.63
CA TRP A 1036 -6.50 -28.27 -15.33
C TRP A 1036 -6.66 -28.23 -16.85
N GLY A 1037 -5.83 -27.45 -17.54
CA GLY A 1037 -5.80 -27.41 -19.02
C GLY A 1037 -7.05 -26.83 -19.70
N GLN A 1038 -7.99 -26.25 -18.95
CA GLN A 1038 -9.19 -25.62 -19.51
C GLN A 1038 -8.86 -24.30 -20.21
N SER A 1039 -8.12 -23.41 -19.54
CA SER A 1039 -7.69 -22.10 -20.07
C SER A 1039 -6.35 -21.70 -19.44
N SER A 1040 -5.63 -20.73 -20.02
CA SER A 1040 -4.39 -20.24 -19.42
C SER A 1040 -4.63 -19.50 -18.10
N ALA A 1041 -5.80 -18.90 -17.91
CA ALA A 1041 -6.21 -18.33 -16.62
C ALA A 1041 -6.28 -19.40 -15.52
N HIS A 1042 -6.85 -20.57 -15.82
CA HIS A 1042 -6.89 -21.67 -14.86
C HIS A 1042 -5.49 -22.19 -14.57
N MET A 1043 -4.65 -22.35 -15.59
CA MET A 1043 -3.25 -22.75 -15.39
C MET A 1043 -2.49 -21.74 -14.53
N ALA A 1044 -2.69 -20.45 -14.76
CA ALA A 1044 -2.11 -19.39 -13.94
C ALA A 1044 -2.59 -19.48 -12.49
N SER A 1045 -3.89 -19.63 -12.26
CA SER A 1045 -4.45 -19.78 -10.90
C SER A 1045 -3.96 -21.03 -10.18
N ILE A 1046 -3.75 -22.15 -10.89
CA ILE A 1046 -3.27 -23.41 -10.31
C ILE A 1046 -1.79 -23.33 -9.95
N LEU A 1047 -0.99 -22.69 -10.81
CA LEU A 1047 0.47 -22.58 -10.63
C LEU A 1047 0.88 -21.38 -9.78
N CYS A 1048 -0.03 -20.46 -9.48
CA CYS A 1048 0.21 -19.33 -8.61
C CYS A 1048 0.42 -19.83 -7.17
N GLN A 1049 1.59 -19.60 -6.61
CA GLN A 1049 1.90 -19.96 -5.23
C GLN A 1049 1.31 -18.91 -4.28
N ASN A 1050 0.65 -19.39 -3.22
CA ASN A 1050 0.16 -18.53 -2.17
C ASN A 1050 1.32 -18.07 -1.26
N PRO A 1051 1.29 -16.83 -0.74
CA PRO A 1051 2.30 -16.37 0.21
C PRO A 1051 2.34 -17.28 1.43
N VAL A 1052 3.54 -17.72 1.78
CA VAL A 1052 3.71 -18.60 2.93
C VAL A 1052 3.65 -17.78 4.21
N TRP A 1053 2.92 -18.31 5.19
CA TRP A 1053 2.77 -17.71 6.49
C TRP A 1053 3.06 -18.75 7.58
N LEU A 1054 4.05 -18.45 8.41
CA LEU A 1054 4.35 -19.22 9.60
C LEU A 1054 4.04 -18.41 10.85
N ALA A 1055 3.45 -19.05 11.85
CA ALA A 1055 3.17 -18.46 13.15
C ALA A 1055 3.74 -19.32 14.29
N ARG A 1056 4.27 -18.65 15.31
CA ARG A 1056 4.77 -19.27 16.56
C ARG A 1056 4.20 -18.54 17.76
N HIS A 1057 3.69 -19.28 18.73
CA HIS A 1057 3.01 -18.68 19.88
C HIS A 1057 4.03 -18.14 20.89
N ALA A 1058 3.72 -17.02 21.56
CA ALA A 1058 4.63 -16.40 22.53
C ALA A 1058 5.04 -17.35 23.69
N THR A 1059 4.13 -18.20 24.16
CA THR A 1059 4.40 -19.16 25.27
C THR A 1059 5.50 -20.17 24.95
N ASP A 1060 5.79 -20.44 23.68
CA ASP A 1060 6.88 -21.34 23.30
C ASP A 1060 8.26 -20.72 23.63
N MET A 1061 8.31 -19.40 23.81
CA MET A 1061 9.52 -18.61 24.07
C MET A 1061 9.54 -17.97 25.47
N LEU A 1062 8.38 -17.91 26.16
CA LEU A 1062 8.24 -17.26 27.48
C LEU A 1062 8.35 -18.25 28.65
N PRO A 1063 8.81 -17.77 29.82
CA PRO A 1063 8.94 -18.57 31.04
C PRO A 1063 7.62 -18.71 31.82
N VAL A 1064 6.48 -18.89 31.15
CA VAL A 1064 5.16 -18.93 31.81
C VAL A 1064 4.74 -20.38 32.06
N GLU A 1065 4.71 -20.81 33.31
CA GLU A 1065 3.96 -22.02 33.70
C GLU A 1065 2.46 -21.73 33.53
N MET A 1066 1.80 -22.46 32.63
CA MET A 1066 0.34 -22.44 32.57
C MET A 1066 -0.21 -22.89 33.94
N PRO A 1067 -1.21 -22.21 34.53
CA PRO A 1067 -1.85 -22.70 35.75
C PRO A 1067 -2.62 -23.98 35.44
N GLY A 1068 -1.94 -25.12 35.48
CA GLY A 1068 -2.49 -26.42 35.11
C GLY A 1068 -1.51 -27.41 34.44
N ASP A 1069 -0.19 -27.32 34.69
CA ASP A 1069 0.74 -28.36 34.25
C ASP A 1069 0.32 -29.74 34.79
N LEU A 1070 -0.14 -30.59 33.87
CA LEU A 1070 -0.20 -32.03 34.08
C LEU A 1070 1.23 -32.57 34.13
N PRO A 1071 1.50 -33.61 34.94
CA PRO A 1071 2.86 -34.10 35.16
C PRO A 1071 3.48 -34.62 33.86
N ASP A 1072 4.72 -34.16 33.62
CA ASP A 1072 5.75 -34.73 32.74
C ASP A 1072 5.31 -35.98 31.94
N ASP A 1073 4.99 -35.82 30.66
CA ASP A 1073 4.92 -36.95 29.74
C ASP A 1073 6.36 -37.33 29.32
N PRO A 1074 6.86 -38.52 29.72
CA PRO A 1074 8.21 -38.98 29.40
C PRO A 1074 8.45 -39.21 27.89
N SER A 1075 7.45 -39.05 27.03
CA SER A 1075 7.57 -39.16 25.57
C SER A 1075 8.32 -38.00 24.90
N ARG A 1076 8.51 -36.85 25.56
CA ARG A 1076 9.23 -35.67 25.00
C ARG A 1076 10.75 -35.69 25.16
N ARG A 1077 11.33 -36.71 25.81
CA ARG A 1077 12.78 -36.94 25.79
C ARG A 1077 13.16 -37.81 24.60
N VAL A 1078 13.51 -37.19 23.49
CA VAL A 1078 14.38 -37.87 22.50
C VAL A 1078 15.82 -37.80 23.06
N PRO A 1079 16.47 -38.94 23.33
CA PRO A 1079 17.87 -38.93 23.74
C PRO A 1079 18.74 -38.47 22.56
N ARG A 1080 19.59 -37.47 22.84
CA ARG A 1080 20.75 -36.95 22.08
C ARG A 1080 20.90 -37.31 20.60
#